data_AF-A0A084J9K6-F1
#
_entry.id   AF-A0A084J9K6-F1
#
_cell.length_a   1.000
_cell.length_b   1.000
_cell.length_c   1.000
_cell.angle_alpha   90.00
_cell.angle_beta   90.00
_cell.angle_gamma   90.00
#
_symmetry.space_group_name_H-M   'P 1'
#
loop_
_entity.id
_entity.type
_entity.pdbx_description
1 polymer ?
#
loop_
_entity_poly.entity_id
_entity_poly.type
_entity_poly.pdbx_seq_one_letter_code
_entity_poly.pdbx_strand_id
1 'polypeptide(L)'
;MINIVSEYIKNNNLYIDKSIYITVVIGQLTIYGIMLTFYQFIASYKNSANQYLGILITEYYVTRKIWIYKIIQNKIFIALFLAELLTKPVLNIFSGYFSVITVSTISFLWYGFSICYFVIFLLLFVQCTSCTFSLKSISNIKRNNLITNEINNRFLKKSKLDYHKKLLVDMLNTDLKNLKSAITFDDDPILQGNYDDLFIRIIDEYCAQKSKEIDLIIKEGKIVKNQIPYKYNASYEYNIFYDAMHNKYMKLDDRLQRYIAKRHLYIQYLNVIRKQLTEKGDNAFYGDRYEHNWKDISNYIYENGSIETKKYLITWLCKYIYDIKDTPSDFKDYCEEIIYYFMHKSILSVYEGENEEEFCEIFKLHIYQIGLEEMLADILCEFVISYNEFCPNKLIDLLKPKNKSYIFMYLIIYYSIYSFRFNWKYINIELLKRLIEKIEINSVDREYVLTKINKSNIKHRFNEKMFDALIVYLSKELTGELLTEIAEEELVNAYYIFAIKTCVFYQGLAYYKETMPLKLKTEFICFLSEHNEILNNENVKKFILRLSWKTFSKLDEVPEIMLNSFKTLLLANIEIEKSFFEDDRVKYIYTNNIGKYALVKVSDKNKQWLNMREIIKKVYISSNSSVEEYIKEIEVISNECGLQIPYVQKEKMKKYLLEVL
;
A
#
# COMPACT_ATOMS: atom_id res chain seq x y z
N MET A 1 -3.91 -68.02 50.63
CA MET A 1 -4.30 -67.89 49.21
C MET A 1 -3.11 -68.11 48.27
N ILE A 2 -2.00 -67.36 48.40
CA ILE A 2 -0.79 -67.55 47.57
C ILE A 2 -0.18 -68.97 47.66
N ASN A 3 -0.11 -69.54 48.87
CA ASN A 3 0.42 -70.91 49.06
C ASN A 3 -0.48 -71.98 48.40
N ILE A 4 -1.80 -71.81 48.45
CA ILE A 4 -2.77 -72.72 47.83
C ILE A 4 -2.63 -72.70 46.30
N VAL A 5 -2.47 -71.51 45.72
CA VAL A 5 -2.23 -71.35 44.28
C VAL A 5 -0.89 -71.95 43.86
N SER A 6 0.17 -71.75 44.65
CA SER A 6 1.48 -72.35 44.38
C SER A 6 1.44 -73.89 44.44
N GLU A 7 0.66 -74.47 45.34
CA GLU A 7 0.53 -75.91 45.48
C GLU A 7 -0.28 -76.51 44.32
N TYR A 8 -1.33 -75.79 43.88
CA TYR A 8 -2.11 -76.14 42.69
C TYR A 8 -1.27 -76.10 41.39
N ILE A 9 -0.41 -75.09 41.23
CA ILE A 9 0.49 -74.97 40.07
C ILE A 9 1.53 -76.09 40.02
N LYS A 10 2.02 -76.57 41.17
CA LYS A 10 3.06 -77.61 41.22
C LYS A 10 2.52 -79.03 41.08
N ASN A 11 1.26 -79.25 41.45
CA ASN A 11 0.60 -80.56 41.47
C ASN A 11 -0.50 -80.71 40.41
N ASN A 12 -0.43 -79.95 39.31
CA ASN A 12 -1.43 -80.04 38.25
C ASN A 12 -1.14 -81.22 37.30
N ASN A 13 -2.21 -81.75 36.70
CA ASN A 13 -2.16 -82.82 35.69
C ASN A 13 -2.19 -82.28 34.25
N LEU A 14 -1.79 -81.02 34.04
CA LEU A 14 -1.80 -80.43 32.70
C LEU A 14 -0.63 -80.99 31.90
N TYR A 15 -0.97 -81.61 30.77
CA TYR A 15 0.00 -82.06 29.79
C TYR A 15 -0.30 -81.41 28.45
N ILE A 16 0.75 -80.95 27.77
CA ILE A 16 0.64 -80.40 26.43
C ILE A 16 0.66 -81.58 25.44
N ASP A 17 -0.50 -82.05 24.99
CA ASP A 17 -0.56 -83.06 23.93
C ASP A 17 -0.14 -82.46 22.57
N LYS A 18 0.38 -83.30 21.66
CA LYS A 18 0.69 -82.96 20.26
C LYS A 18 -0.51 -82.33 19.55
N SER A 19 -1.72 -82.85 19.74
CA SER A 19 -2.92 -82.31 19.10
C SER A 19 -3.21 -80.87 19.56
N ILE A 20 -3.16 -80.63 20.87
CA ILE A 20 -3.39 -79.32 21.49
C ILE A 20 -2.29 -78.33 21.08
N TYR A 21 -1.02 -78.76 21.13
CA TYR A 21 0.10 -77.93 20.71
C TYR A 21 -0.02 -77.49 19.24
N ILE A 22 -0.29 -78.41 18.33
CA ILE A 22 -0.47 -78.08 16.90
C ILE A 22 -1.66 -77.14 16.71
N THR A 23 -2.76 -77.37 17.41
CA THR A 23 -3.97 -76.53 17.32
C THR A 23 -3.70 -75.10 17.79
N VAL A 24 -2.99 -74.93 18.92
CA VAL A 24 -2.62 -73.62 19.46
C VAL A 24 -1.65 -72.91 18.50
N VAL A 25 -0.63 -73.61 17.99
CA VAL A 25 0.34 -73.04 17.03
C VAL A 25 -0.34 -72.61 15.73
N ILE A 26 -1.21 -73.44 15.15
CA ILE A 26 -2.00 -73.08 13.97
C ILE A 26 -2.87 -71.86 14.27
N GLY A 27 -3.56 -71.85 15.41
CA GLY A 27 -4.38 -70.74 15.86
C GLY A 27 -3.58 -69.43 15.99
N GLN A 28 -2.33 -69.51 16.48
CA GLN A 28 -1.46 -68.35 16.56
C GLN A 28 -0.97 -67.86 15.19
N LEU A 29 -0.66 -68.77 14.26
CA LEU A 29 -0.25 -68.42 12.89
C LEU A 29 -1.38 -67.75 12.08
N THR A 30 -2.63 -68.22 12.23
CA THR A 30 -3.79 -67.60 11.56
C THR A 30 -4.01 -66.16 12.02
N ILE A 31 -3.66 -65.82 13.26
CA ILE A 31 -3.79 -64.47 13.82
C ILE A 31 -2.84 -63.49 13.11
N TYR A 32 -1.59 -63.90 12.89
CA TYR A 32 -0.66 -63.12 12.09
C TYR A 32 -1.14 -62.98 10.63
N GLY A 33 -1.78 -64.00 10.07
CA GLY A 33 -2.44 -63.93 8.76
C GLY A 33 -3.58 -62.90 8.71
N ILE A 34 -4.41 -62.83 9.75
CA ILE A 34 -5.50 -61.83 9.88
C ILE A 34 -4.92 -60.42 10.01
N MET A 35 -3.83 -60.23 10.77
CA MET A 35 -3.14 -58.94 10.84
C MET A 35 -2.58 -58.52 9.48
N LEU A 36 -1.92 -59.44 8.77
CA LEU A 36 -1.31 -59.16 7.46
C LEU A 36 -2.38 -58.76 6.43
N THR A 37 -3.50 -59.48 6.38
CA THR A 37 -4.63 -59.17 5.49
C THR A 37 -5.29 -57.82 5.84
N PHE A 38 -5.40 -57.49 7.13
CA PHE A 38 -5.85 -56.18 7.56
C PHE A 38 -4.88 -55.04 7.13
N TYR A 39 -3.56 -55.26 7.24
CA TYR A 39 -2.56 -54.32 6.72
C TYR A 39 -2.65 -54.14 5.20
N GLN A 40 -2.81 -55.23 4.46
CA GLN A 40 -3.02 -55.18 3.01
C GLN A 40 -4.30 -54.41 2.66
N PHE A 41 -5.39 -54.61 3.42
CA PHE A 41 -6.62 -53.84 3.26
C PHE A 41 -6.37 -52.33 3.47
N ILE A 42 -5.67 -51.94 4.53
CA ILE A 42 -5.34 -50.52 4.78
C ILE A 42 -4.46 -49.95 3.67
N ALA A 43 -3.42 -50.67 3.25
CA ALA A 43 -2.50 -50.23 2.21
C ALA A 43 -3.20 -50.07 0.84
N SER A 44 -4.22 -50.90 0.57
CA SER A 44 -5.05 -50.78 -0.64
C SER A 44 -6.02 -49.58 -0.59
N TYR A 45 -6.27 -49.01 0.59
CA TYR A 45 -7.19 -47.90 0.79
C TYR A 45 -6.49 -46.56 0.54
N LYS A 46 -6.43 -46.12 -0.73
CA LYS A 46 -5.88 -44.81 -1.10
C LYS A 46 -6.83 -43.66 -0.73
N ASN A 47 -6.33 -42.69 0.03
CA ASN A 47 -6.94 -41.37 0.14
C ASN A 47 -6.47 -40.48 -1.03
N SER A 48 -7.13 -39.33 -1.24
CA SER A 48 -6.69 -38.31 -2.21
C SER A 48 -5.31 -37.72 -1.88
N ALA A 49 -4.96 -37.65 -0.60
CA ALA A 49 -3.61 -37.39 -0.12
C ALA A 49 -3.23 -38.48 0.90
N ASN A 50 -2.03 -39.06 0.77
CA ASN A 50 -1.58 -40.16 1.63
C ASN A 50 -0.88 -39.67 2.92
N GLN A 51 -0.39 -38.44 2.92
CA GLN A 51 0.35 -37.82 4.01
C GLN A 51 -0.16 -36.39 4.29
N TYR A 52 -0.02 -35.92 5.53
CA TYR A 52 -0.27 -34.53 5.92
C TYR A 52 0.53 -34.19 7.18
N LEU A 53 1.27 -33.09 7.13
CA LEU A 53 2.27 -32.66 8.12
C LEU A 53 3.35 -33.73 8.40
N GLY A 54 3.81 -34.44 7.37
CA GLY A 54 4.76 -35.54 7.48
C GLY A 54 4.22 -36.80 8.17
N ILE A 55 2.89 -36.87 8.38
CA ILE A 55 2.22 -38.01 8.99
C ILE A 55 1.43 -38.75 7.92
N LEU A 56 1.70 -40.05 7.75
CA LEU A 56 0.87 -40.95 6.95
C LEU A 56 -0.53 -41.04 7.59
N ILE A 57 -1.54 -40.56 6.87
CA ILE A 57 -2.92 -40.44 7.38
C ILE A 57 -3.49 -41.82 7.73
N THR A 58 -3.18 -42.83 6.91
CA THR A 58 -3.58 -44.23 7.11
C THR A 58 -2.95 -44.83 8.36
N GLU A 59 -1.65 -44.62 8.56
CA GLU A 59 -0.92 -45.11 9.74
C GLU A 59 -1.39 -44.42 11.03
N TYR A 60 -1.65 -43.11 10.98
CA TYR A 60 -2.19 -42.35 12.10
C TYR A 60 -3.56 -42.86 12.55
N TYR A 61 -4.44 -43.20 11.60
CA TYR A 61 -5.77 -43.72 11.92
C TYR A 61 -5.70 -45.10 12.60
N VAL A 62 -4.84 -45.98 12.09
CA VAL A 62 -4.68 -47.36 12.58
C VAL A 62 -4.06 -47.41 13.96
N THR A 63 -2.96 -46.68 14.18
CA THR A 63 -2.26 -46.64 15.48
C THR A 63 -3.12 -46.06 16.61
N ARG A 64 -4.13 -45.25 16.28
CA ARG A 64 -5.06 -44.69 17.26
C ARG A 64 -6.26 -45.58 17.55
N LYS A 65 -6.82 -46.25 16.54
CA LYS A 65 -7.99 -47.12 16.69
C LYS A 65 -7.65 -48.51 17.24
N ILE A 66 -6.43 -48.98 17.03
CA ILE A 66 -5.98 -50.34 17.42
C ILE A 66 -4.88 -50.23 18.46
N TRP A 67 -5.25 -50.04 19.73
CA TRP A 67 -4.26 -49.90 20.81
C TRP A 67 -3.46 -51.19 21.06
N ILE A 68 -4.08 -52.35 20.85
CA ILE A 68 -3.47 -53.68 21.05
C ILE A 68 -2.26 -53.89 20.15
N TYR A 69 -2.19 -53.17 19.02
CA TYR A 69 -1.04 -53.18 18.14
C TYR A 69 0.27 -52.83 18.87
N LYS A 70 0.23 -51.88 19.82
CA LYS A 70 1.41 -51.50 20.61
C LYS A 70 1.90 -52.63 21.53
N ILE A 71 1.00 -53.51 21.96
CA ILE A 71 1.32 -54.67 22.80
C ILE A 71 2.04 -55.73 21.96
N ILE A 72 1.55 -55.98 20.75
CA ILE A 72 2.09 -57.01 19.83
C ILE A 72 3.44 -56.59 19.25
N GLN A 73 3.65 -55.28 18.98
CA GLN A 73 4.94 -54.76 18.52
C GLN A 73 6.05 -54.81 19.59
N ASN A 74 5.71 -55.03 20.86
CA ASN A 74 6.70 -55.06 21.92
C ASN A 74 7.62 -56.28 21.76
N LYS A 75 8.94 -56.06 21.76
CA LYS A 75 9.95 -57.12 21.67
C LYS A 75 9.74 -58.23 22.72
N ILE A 76 9.22 -57.88 23.90
CA ILE A 76 8.92 -58.84 24.96
C ILE A 76 7.78 -59.79 24.55
N PHE A 77 6.75 -59.27 23.87
CA PHE A 77 5.62 -60.08 23.42
C PHE A 77 6.07 -61.10 22.36
N ILE A 78 6.92 -60.67 21.42
CA ILE A 78 7.52 -61.54 20.40
C ILE A 78 8.40 -62.62 21.07
N ALA A 79 9.20 -62.25 22.08
CA ALA A 79 10.03 -63.21 22.81
C ALA A 79 9.19 -64.25 23.57
N LEU A 80 8.10 -63.83 24.23
CA LEU A 80 7.17 -64.73 24.91
C LEU A 80 6.49 -65.69 23.92
N PHE A 81 6.08 -65.18 22.76
CA PHE A 81 5.50 -65.98 21.68
C PHE A 81 6.47 -67.05 21.16
N LEU A 82 7.73 -66.68 20.90
CA LEU A 82 8.77 -67.63 20.48
C LEU A 82 9.08 -68.66 21.57
N ALA A 83 9.09 -68.24 22.84
CA ALA A 83 9.28 -69.15 23.96
C ALA A 83 8.14 -70.18 24.04
N GLU A 84 6.89 -69.74 23.88
CA GLU A 84 5.70 -70.61 23.87
C GLU A 84 5.75 -71.66 22.75
N LEU A 85 6.15 -71.25 21.54
CA LEU A 85 6.38 -72.14 20.39
C LEU A 85 7.46 -73.19 20.69
N LEU A 86 8.58 -72.79 21.28
CA LEU A 86 9.70 -73.70 21.55
C LEU A 86 9.48 -74.60 22.77
N THR A 87 8.48 -74.30 23.61
CA THR A 87 8.28 -74.99 24.90
C THR A 87 8.06 -76.50 24.73
N LYS A 88 7.17 -76.94 23.82
CA LYS A 88 6.89 -78.37 23.61
C LYS A 88 8.05 -79.14 22.94
N PRO A 89 8.70 -78.63 21.88
CA PRO A 89 9.91 -79.23 21.34
C PRO A 89 11.02 -79.44 22.39
N VAL A 90 11.26 -78.42 23.22
CA VAL A 90 12.26 -78.47 24.29
C VAL A 90 11.89 -79.51 25.35
N LEU A 91 10.63 -79.52 25.82
CA LEU A 91 10.17 -80.51 26.79
C LEU A 91 10.23 -81.95 26.24
N ASN A 92 10.04 -82.16 24.93
CA ASN A 92 10.14 -83.50 24.33
C ASN A 92 11.60 -83.99 24.23
N ILE A 93 12.54 -83.11 23.85
CA ILE A 93 13.95 -83.48 23.66
C ILE A 93 14.67 -83.62 25.02
N PHE A 94 14.36 -82.75 25.97
CA PHE A 94 15.06 -82.67 27.26
C PHE A 94 14.23 -83.18 28.44
N SER A 95 13.17 -83.97 28.19
CA SER A 95 12.24 -84.48 29.21
C SER A 95 12.92 -85.14 30.41
N GLY A 96 14.06 -85.83 30.19
CA GLY A 96 14.83 -86.50 31.25
C GLY A 96 15.64 -85.60 32.17
N TYR A 97 15.83 -84.31 31.84
CA TYR A 97 16.63 -83.36 32.62
C TYR A 97 15.79 -82.48 33.57
N PHE A 98 14.46 -82.49 33.43
CA PHE A 98 13.56 -81.64 34.21
C PHE A 98 12.79 -82.46 35.26
N SER A 99 12.63 -81.90 36.46
CA SER A 99 11.79 -82.51 37.49
C SER A 99 10.30 -82.46 37.09
N VAL A 100 9.51 -83.42 37.58
CA VAL A 100 8.05 -83.48 37.34
C VAL A 100 7.35 -82.17 37.73
N ILE A 101 7.78 -81.55 38.84
CA ILE A 101 7.26 -80.26 39.31
C ILE A 101 7.59 -79.14 38.31
N THR A 102 8.79 -79.15 37.74
CA THR A 102 9.22 -78.17 36.74
C THR A 102 8.39 -78.30 35.45
N VAL A 103 8.14 -79.53 34.99
CA VAL A 103 7.31 -79.80 33.80
C VAL A 103 5.85 -79.38 34.02
N SER A 104 5.29 -79.67 35.20
CA SER A 104 3.94 -79.27 35.60
C SER A 104 3.80 -77.74 35.66
N THR A 105 4.80 -77.05 36.20
CA THR A 105 4.83 -75.58 36.29
C THR A 105 4.94 -74.93 34.91
N ILE A 106 5.83 -75.44 34.04
CA ILE A 106 5.99 -74.94 32.66
C ILE A 106 4.71 -75.17 31.85
N SER A 107 4.06 -76.34 31.99
CA SER A 107 2.82 -76.66 31.29
C SER A 107 1.68 -75.74 31.72
N PHE A 108 1.56 -75.47 33.02
CA PHE A 108 0.58 -74.50 33.54
C PHE A 108 0.80 -73.09 32.98
N LEU A 109 2.04 -72.61 32.99
CA LEU A 109 2.39 -71.30 32.43
C LEU A 109 2.09 -71.24 30.92
N TRP A 110 2.39 -72.30 30.18
CA TRP A 110 2.11 -72.39 28.75
C TRP A 110 0.61 -72.25 28.46
N TYR A 111 -0.25 -73.02 29.14
CA TYR A 111 -1.71 -72.90 28.99
C TYR A 111 -2.22 -71.49 29.37
N GLY A 112 -1.67 -70.91 30.45
CA GLY A 112 -1.98 -69.53 30.84
C GLY A 112 -1.63 -68.51 29.76
N PHE A 113 -0.44 -68.61 29.17
CA PHE A 113 -0.01 -67.75 28.06
C PHE A 113 -0.89 -67.95 26.82
N SER A 114 -1.21 -69.19 26.45
CA SER A 114 -2.08 -69.47 25.29
C SER A 114 -3.47 -68.84 25.47
N ILE A 115 -4.08 -68.95 26.66
CA ILE A 115 -5.38 -68.32 26.94
C ILE A 115 -5.29 -66.80 26.84
N CYS A 116 -4.28 -66.18 27.47
CA CYS A 116 -4.05 -64.74 27.37
C CYS A 116 -3.86 -64.30 25.92
N TYR A 117 -3.13 -65.08 25.12
CA TYR A 117 -2.90 -64.81 23.70
C TYR A 117 -4.22 -64.81 22.90
N PHE A 118 -5.08 -65.82 23.08
CA PHE A 118 -6.37 -65.87 22.39
C PHE A 118 -7.34 -64.76 22.83
N VAL A 119 -7.29 -64.33 24.09
CA VAL A 119 -8.08 -63.16 24.55
C VAL A 119 -7.59 -61.87 23.87
N ILE A 120 -6.27 -61.66 23.81
CA ILE A 120 -5.67 -60.51 23.10
C ILE A 120 -6.08 -60.55 21.62
N PHE A 121 -6.12 -61.73 21.01
CA PHE A 121 -6.56 -61.91 19.64
C PHE A 121 -8.02 -61.55 19.40
N LEU A 122 -8.95 -62.05 20.24
CA LEU A 122 -10.37 -61.70 20.13
C LEU A 122 -10.57 -60.18 20.15
N LEU A 123 -9.89 -59.51 21.07
CA LEU A 123 -9.93 -58.05 21.16
C LEU A 123 -9.32 -57.38 19.91
N LEU A 124 -8.21 -57.90 19.38
CA LEU A 124 -7.60 -57.39 18.15
C LEU A 124 -8.53 -57.54 16.94
N PHE A 125 -9.18 -58.70 16.80
CA PHE A 125 -10.12 -58.96 15.72
C PHE A 125 -11.32 -58.01 15.77
N VAL A 126 -11.90 -57.79 16.95
CA VAL A 126 -12.99 -56.83 17.16
C VAL A 126 -12.54 -55.40 16.82
N GLN A 127 -11.31 -55.02 17.18
CA GLN A 127 -10.76 -53.70 16.82
C GLN A 127 -10.53 -53.55 15.32
N CYS A 128 -9.95 -54.56 14.65
CA CYS A 128 -9.71 -54.55 13.21
C CYS A 128 -11.01 -54.50 12.41
N THR A 129 -12.01 -55.29 12.80
CA THR A 129 -13.35 -55.29 12.17
C THR A 129 -14.06 -53.95 12.36
N SER A 130 -14.10 -53.43 13.59
CA SER A 130 -14.66 -52.10 13.87
C SER A 130 -13.96 -50.98 13.08
N CYS A 131 -12.62 -51.03 13.00
CA CYS A 131 -11.83 -50.10 12.19
C CYS A 131 -12.24 -50.18 10.71
N THR A 132 -12.32 -51.39 10.15
CA THR A 132 -12.73 -51.66 8.76
C THR A 132 -14.12 -51.11 8.45
N PHE A 133 -15.10 -51.33 9.34
CA PHE A 133 -16.44 -50.78 9.20
C PHE A 133 -16.45 -49.26 9.25
N SER A 134 -15.70 -48.66 10.19
CA SER A 134 -15.60 -47.20 10.30
C SER A 134 -14.89 -46.55 9.10
N LEU A 135 -13.96 -47.26 8.45
CA LEU A 135 -13.32 -46.80 7.21
C LEU A 135 -14.30 -46.81 6.02
N LYS A 136 -15.28 -47.73 6.01
CA LYS A 136 -16.30 -47.86 4.96
C LYS A 136 -17.55 -46.98 5.16
N SER A 137 -17.94 -46.66 6.41
CA SER A 137 -19.25 -46.04 6.69
C SER A 137 -19.28 -44.50 6.65
N ILE A 138 -18.13 -43.82 6.67
CA ILE A 138 -18.05 -42.35 6.67
C ILE A 138 -17.56 -41.87 5.30
N SER A 139 -18.31 -40.96 4.65
CA SER A 139 -17.89 -40.31 3.39
C SER A 139 -16.45 -39.76 3.51
N ASN A 140 -15.62 -39.99 2.50
CA ASN A 140 -14.20 -39.62 2.51
C ASN A 140 -13.94 -38.17 2.95
N ILE A 141 -14.77 -37.20 2.54
CA ILE A 141 -14.56 -35.77 2.82
C ILE A 141 -14.70 -35.43 4.31
N LYS A 142 -15.81 -35.82 4.97
CA LYS A 142 -16.01 -35.55 6.41
C LYS A 142 -14.95 -36.23 7.28
N ARG A 143 -14.52 -37.45 6.92
CA ARG A 143 -13.46 -38.19 7.60
C ARG A 143 -12.12 -37.47 7.48
N ASN A 144 -11.76 -37.04 6.27
CA ASN A 144 -10.48 -36.37 6.01
C ASN A 144 -10.40 -35.05 6.79
N ASN A 145 -11.48 -34.27 6.87
CA ASN A 145 -11.50 -33.03 7.64
C ASN A 145 -11.33 -33.26 9.16
N LEU A 146 -11.97 -34.30 9.71
CA LEU A 146 -11.80 -34.65 11.13
C LEU A 146 -10.38 -35.07 11.44
N ILE A 147 -9.78 -35.94 10.63
CA ILE A 147 -8.40 -36.41 10.82
C ILE A 147 -7.42 -35.24 10.67
N THR A 148 -7.61 -34.39 9.66
CA THR A 148 -6.79 -33.18 9.43
C THR A 148 -6.85 -32.26 10.64
N ASN A 149 -8.04 -32.01 11.20
CA ASN A 149 -8.19 -31.19 12.40
C ASN A 149 -7.52 -31.79 13.64
N GLU A 150 -7.56 -33.11 13.81
CA GLU A 150 -6.86 -33.77 14.91
C GLU A 150 -5.34 -33.74 14.75
N ILE A 151 -4.84 -33.89 13.52
CA ILE A 151 -3.42 -33.72 13.19
C ILE A 151 -3.00 -32.28 13.49
N ASN A 152 -3.79 -31.28 13.07
CA ASN A 152 -3.57 -29.86 13.39
C ASN A 152 -3.54 -29.62 14.91
N ASN A 153 -4.49 -30.17 15.66
CA ASN A 153 -4.50 -30.07 17.12
C ASN A 153 -3.24 -30.66 17.76
N ARG A 154 -2.72 -31.76 17.20
CA ARG A 154 -1.50 -32.39 17.68
C ARG A 154 -0.26 -31.59 17.32
N PHE A 155 -0.22 -31.01 16.11
CA PHE A 155 0.84 -30.13 15.65
C PHE A 155 0.98 -28.91 16.56
N LEU A 156 -0.15 -28.30 16.94
CA LEU A 156 -0.20 -27.12 17.81
C LEU A 156 -0.07 -27.47 19.31
N LYS A 157 -0.11 -28.75 19.68
CA LYS A 157 -0.09 -29.17 21.09
C LYS A 157 1.26 -28.85 21.73
N LYS A 158 1.27 -27.85 22.59
CA LYS A 158 2.43 -27.46 23.39
C LYS A 158 2.53 -28.27 24.68
N SER A 159 3.75 -28.61 25.09
CA SER A 159 3.98 -29.20 26.41
C SER A 159 3.97 -28.13 27.51
N LYS A 160 3.67 -28.51 28.76
CA LYS A 160 3.82 -27.60 29.91
C LYS A 160 5.25 -27.06 30.04
N LEU A 161 6.22 -27.84 29.60
CA LEU A 161 7.64 -27.50 29.60
C LEU A 161 7.97 -26.41 28.58
N ASP A 162 7.30 -26.39 27.42
CA ASP A 162 7.46 -25.35 26.41
C ASP A 162 6.97 -23.99 26.93
N TYR A 163 5.78 -23.95 27.54
CA TYR A 163 5.24 -22.74 28.16
C TYR A 163 6.12 -22.17 29.28
N HIS A 164 6.90 -23.02 29.96
CA HIS A 164 7.81 -22.57 31.00
C HIS A 164 9.18 -22.11 30.48
N LYS A 165 9.59 -22.48 29.26
CA LYS A 165 10.95 -22.23 28.75
C LYS A 165 11.02 -21.25 27.57
N LYS A 166 9.94 -21.08 26.80
CA LYS A 166 9.94 -20.28 25.57
C LYS A 166 8.97 -19.11 25.66
N LEU A 167 9.31 -18.01 24.97
CA LEU A 167 8.39 -16.89 24.78
C LEU A 167 7.30 -17.26 23.78
N LEU A 168 6.14 -16.63 23.90
CA LEU A 168 5.02 -16.82 22.97
C LEU A 168 5.45 -16.57 21.51
N VAL A 169 6.21 -15.49 21.28
CA VAL A 169 6.66 -15.11 19.94
C VAL A 169 7.70 -16.09 19.36
N ASP A 170 8.53 -16.70 20.21
CA ASP A 170 9.47 -17.76 19.79
C ASP A 170 8.72 -19.03 19.40
N MET A 171 7.64 -19.34 20.12
CA MET A 171 6.77 -20.46 19.79
C MET A 171 6.06 -20.23 18.45
N LEU A 172 5.57 -19.02 18.19
CA LEU A 172 5.00 -18.65 16.89
C LEU A 172 6.00 -18.89 15.74
N ASN A 173 7.23 -18.37 15.86
CA ASN A 173 8.25 -18.60 14.83
C ASN A 173 8.57 -20.09 14.66
N THR A 174 8.63 -20.84 15.76
CA THR A 174 8.87 -22.29 15.71
C THR A 174 7.77 -23.00 14.95
N ASP A 175 6.50 -22.66 15.18
CA ASP A 175 5.36 -23.27 14.51
C ASP A 175 5.35 -22.99 13.01
N LEU A 176 5.66 -21.76 12.60
CA LEU A 176 5.75 -21.39 11.19
C LEU A 176 6.93 -22.06 10.49
N LYS A 177 8.09 -22.22 11.15
CA LYS A 177 9.23 -22.99 10.61
C LYS A 177 8.91 -24.48 10.48
N ASN A 178 8.21 -25.04 11.46
CA ASN A 178 7.75 -26.43 11.41
C ASN A 178 6.74 -26.62 10.27
N LEU A 179 5.82 -25.67 10.10
CA LEU A 179 4.84 -25.68 9.00
C LEU A 179 5.56 -25.66 7.65
N LYS A 180 6.52 -24.76 7.46
CA LYS A 180 7.35 -24.72 6.25
C LYS A 180 8.02 -26.08 5.97
N SER A 181 8.63 -26.66 6.99
CA SER A 181 9.34 -27.95 6.87
C SER A 181 8.37 -29.06 6.48
N ALA A 182 7.17 -29.05 7.07
CA ALA A 182 6.11 -30.00 6.77
C ALA A 182 5.56 -29.85 5.35
N ILE A 183 5.30 -28.62 4.88
CA ILE A 183 4.87 -28.34 3.50
C ILE A 183 5.92 -28.86 2.50
N THR A 184 7.20 -28.59 2.78
CA THR A 184 8.31 -29.03 1.91
C THR A 184 8.45 -30.55 1.90
N PHE A 185 8.17 -31.21 3.02
CA PHE A 185 8.25 -32.67 3.12
C PHE A 185 7.08 -33.38 2.43
N ASP A 186 5.87 -32.83 2.58
CA ASP A 186 4.67 -33.42 2.00
C ASP A 186 4.63 -33.26 0.46
N ASP A 187 5.13 -32.12 -0.05
CA ASP A 187 5.25 -31.77 -1.49
C ASP A 187 4.01 -32.10 -2.33
N ASP A 188 2.83 -31.74 -1.82
CA ASP A 188 1.53 -32.02 -2.45
C ASP A 188 0.67 -30.75 -2.56
N PRO A 189 0.45 -30.21 -3.77
CA PRO A 189 -0.38 -29.03 -4.00
C PRO A 189 -1.85 -29.19 -3.55
N ILE A 190 -2.38 -30.42 -3.48
CA ILE A 190 -3.76 -30.68 -3.06
C ILE A 190 -3.96 -30.27 -1.60
N LEU A 191 -2.89 -30.29 -0.79
CA LEU A 191 -2.92 -29.96 0.63
C LEU A 191 -2.81 -28.45 0.90
N GLN A 192 -2.62 -27.62 -0.12
CA GLN A 192 -2.42 -26.17 0.06
C GLN A 192 -3.51 -25.52 0.90
N GLY A 193 -4.79 -25.80 0.61
CA GLY A 193 -5.91 -25.25 1.39
C GLY A 193 -5.87 -25.64 2.88
N ASN A 194 -5.37 -26.85 3.21
CA ASN A 194 -5.21 -27.28 4.60
C ASN A 194 -4.06 -26.53 5.30
N TYR A 195 -2.97 -26.25 4.57
CA TYR A 195 -1.87 -25.44 5.09
C TYR A 195 -2.28 -23.99 5.30
N ASP A 196 -3.06 -23.40 4.39
CA ASP A 196 -3.60 -22.05 4.51
C ASP A 196 -4.46 -21.92 5.79
N ASP A 197 -5.34 -22.89 6.04
CA ASP A 197 -6.19 -22.89 7.23
C ASP A 197 -5.37 -23.11 8.53
N LEU A 198 -4.33 -23.95 8.49
CA LEU A 198 -3.42 -24.13 9.64
C LEU A 198 -2.58 -22.87 9.90
N PHE A 199 -2.10 -22.20 8.87
CA PHE A 199 -1.38 -20.93 8.98
C PHE A 199 -2.22 -19.86 9.67
N ILE A 200 -3.47 -19.70 9.22
CA ILE A 200 -4.46 -18.81 9.85
C ILE A 200 -4.64 -19.18 11.32
N ARG A 201 -4.79 -20.48 11.62
CA ARG A 201 -4.99 -20.94 12.98
C ARG A 201 -3.80 -20.66 13.91
N ILE A 202 -2.56 -20.84 13.43
CA ILE A 202 -1.34 -20.53 14.19
C ILE A 202 -1.34 -19.06 14.59
N ILE A 203 -1.59 -18.16 13.64
CA ILE A 203 -1.59 -16.70 13.89
C ILE A 203 -2.75 -16.30 14.80
N ASP A 204 -3.95 -16.85 14.60
CA ASP A 204 -5.13 -16.55 15.44
C ASP A 204 -4.93 -17.02 16.89
N GLU A 205 -4.36 -18.22 17.11
CA GLU A 205 -4.04 -18.70 18.46
C GLU A 205 -3.02 -17.78 19.16
N TYR A 206 -2.00 -17.30 18.44
CA TYR A 206 -1.04 -16.32 18.96
C TYR A 206 -1.71 -14.99 19.33
N CYS A 207 -2.51 -14.43 18.42
CA CYS A 207 -3.22 -13.17 18.64
C CYS A 207 -4.14 -13.24 19.87
N ALA A 208 -4.87 -14.36 20.02
CA ALA A 208 -5.75 -14.59 21.16
C ALA A 208 -4.98 -14.70 22.48
N GLN A 209 -3.81 -15.35 22.49
CA GLN A 209 -2.95 -15.42 23.68
C GLN A 209 -2.41 -14.03 24.06
N LYS A 210 -1.93 -13.26 23.09
CA LYS A 210 -1.43 -11.90 23.32
C LYS A 210 -2.52 -10.95 23.84
N SER A 211 -3.71 -10.99 23.26
CA SER A 211 -4.85 -10.19 23.74
C SER A 211 -5.21 -10.54 25.20
N LYS A 212 -5.29 -11.84 25.52
CA LYS A 212 -5.56 -12.30 26.90
C LYS A 212 -4.48 -11.84 27.88
N GLU A 213 -3.22 -11.85 27.46
CA GLU A 213 -2.10 -11.35 28.27
C GLU A 213 -2.28 -9.86 28.59
N ILE A 214 -2.63 -9.05 27.60
CA ILE A 214 -2.89 -7.62 27.78
C ILE A 214 -4.10 -7.40 28.71
N ASP A 215 -5.18 -8.15 28.51
CA ASP A 215 -6.38 -8.07 29.34
C ASP A 215 -6.08 -8.39 30.82
N LEU A 216 -5.23 -9.39 31.10
CA LEU A 216 -4.81 -9.73 32.46
C LEU A 216 -4.04 -8.59 33.12
N ILE A 217 -3.23 -7.85 32.35
CA ILE A 217 -2.45 -6.73 32.86
C ILE A 217 -3.36 -5.54 33.14
N ILE A 218 -4.32 -5.26 32.25
CA ILE A 218 -5.31 -4.21 32.44
C ILE A 218 -6.19 -4.48 33.66
N LYS A 219 -6.72 -5.71 33.79
CA LYS A 219 -7.71 -6.06 34.82
C LYS A 219 -7.11 -6.39 36.18
N GLU A 220 -5.99 -7.12 36.18
CA GLU A 220 -5.41 -7.68 37.41
C GLU A 220 -4.06 -7.07 37.79
N GLY A 221 -3.48 -6.21 36.95
CA GLY A 221 -2.11 -5.69 37.15
C GLY A 221 -1.03 -6.78 37.10
N LYS A 222 -1.36 -7.99 36.62
CA LYS A 222 -0.48 -9.15 36.66
C LYS A 222 0.33 -9.31 35.38
N ILE A 223 1.63 -9.15 35.50
CA ILE A 223 2.61 -9.50 34.47
C ILE A 223 2.87 -11.02 34.57
N VAL A 224 2.66 -11.76 33.49
CA VAL A 224 2.85 -13.22 33.44
C VAL A 224 4.34 -13.56 33.50
N LYS A 225 4.69 -14.69 34.11
CA LYS A 225 6.07 -15.19 34.21
C LYS A 225 6.65 -15.42 32.80
N ASN A 226 7.91 -15.04 32.57
CA ASN A 226 8.64 -15.08 31.28
C ASN A 226 8.27 -13.97 30.27
N GLN A 227 7.74 -12.83 30.70
CA GLN A 227 7.58 -11.67 29.81
C GLN A 227 8.90 -10.89 29.65
N ILE A 228 9.23 -10.52 28.40
CA ILE A 228 10.28 -9.56 28.04
C ILE A 228 9.61 -8.21 27.72
N PRO A 229 10.32 -7.06 27.78
CA PRO A 229 9.84 -5.79 27.25
C PRO A 229 9.13 -5.92 25.89
N TYR A 230 8.02 -5.18 25.73
CA TYR A 230 7.19 -5.21 24.52
C TYR A 230 8.00 -5.00 23.23
N LYS A 231 9.08 -4.20 23.29
CA LYS A 231 9.98 -3.90 22.16
C LYS A 231 10.60 -5.16 21.54
N TYR A 232 10.97 -6.15 22.36
CA TYR A 232 11.53 -7.41 21.85
C TYR A 232 10.47 -8.19 21.05
N ASN A 233 9.29 -8.39 21.65
CA ASN A 233 8.19 -9.09 21.00
C ASN A 233 7.78 -8.38 19.70
N ALA A 234 7.61 -7.06 19.73
CA ALA A 234 7.23 -6.27 18.58
C ALA A 234 8.24 -6.38 17.42
N SER A 235 9.55 -6.39 17.71
CA SER A 235 10.58 -6.56 16.67
C SER A 235 10.52 -7.93 16.02
N TYR A 236 10.33 -8.96 16.84
CA TYR A 236 10.34 -10.33 16.36
C TYR A 236 9.04 -10.67 15.62
N GLU A 237 7.91 -10.13 16.08
CA GLU A 237 6.64 -10.15 15.34
C GLU A 237 6.78 -9.49 13.97
N TYR A 238 7.37 -8.29 13.89
CA TYR A 238 7.64 -7.63 12.61
C TYR A 238 8.40 -8.58 11.66
N ASN A 239 9.52 -9.16 12.12
CA ASN A 239 10.32 -10.06 11.29
C ASN A 239 9.52 -11.27 10.81
N ILE A 240 8.66 -11.84 11.67
CA ILE A 240 7.80 -12.98 11.30
C ILE A 240 6.81 -12.59 10.19
N PHE A 241 6.12 -11.45 10.34
CA PHE A 241 5.14 -11.00 9.35
C PHE A 241 5.80 -10.53 8.05
N TYR A 242 6.95 -9.86 8.14
CA TYR A 242 7.76 -9.48 6.99
C TYR A 242 8.24 -10.72 6.21
N ASP A 243 8.80 -11.71 6.92
CA ASP A 243 9.20 -13.00 6.35
C ASP A 243 8.01 -13.74 5.70
N ALA A 244 6.82 -13.66 6.30
CA ALA A 244 5.61 -14.26 5.74
C ALA A 244 5.23 -13.58 4.41
N MET A 245 5.20 -12.24 4.36
CA MET A 245 4.90 -11.48 3.14
C MET A 245 5.89 -11.75 1.99
N HIS A 246 7.14 -12.10 2.32
CA HIS A 246 8.18 -12.49 1.36
C HIS A 246 8.19 -14.00 1.05
N ASN A 247 7.06 -14.68 1.29
CA ASN A 247 6.85 -16.11 1.00
C ASN A 247 7.87 -17.06 1.67
N LYS A 248 8.48 -16.67 2.79
CA LYS A 248 9.54 -17.48 3.43
C LYS A 248 8.99 -18.76 4.05
N TYR A 249 7.75 -18.74 4.55
CA TYR A 249 7.10 -19.89 5.18
C TYR A 249 6.24 -20.69 4.20
N MET A 250 5.48 -19.98 3.35
CA MET A 250 4.60 -20.55 2.33
C MET A 250 4.29 -19.47 1.28
N LYS A 251 3.83 -19.90 0.09
CA LYS A 251 3.35 -18.97 -0.93
C LYS A 251 2.01 -18.38 -0.51
N LEU A 252 1.90 -17.06 -0.52
CA LEU A 252 0.68 -16.35 -0.14
C LEU A 252 -0.14 -15.99 -1.37
N ASP A 253 -1.40 -16.42 -1.38
CA ASP A 253 -2.40 -15.93 -2.32
C ASP A 253 -3.04 -14.62 -1.80
N ASP A 254 -3.91 -14.03 -2.62
CA ASP A 254 -4.65 -12.81 -2.29
C ASP A 254 -5.47 -12.92 -0.99
N ARG A 255 -6.03 -14.10 -0.70
CA ARG A 255 -6.81 -14.34 0.53
C ARG A 255 -5.90 -14.23 1.75
N LEU A 256 -4.74 -14.89 1.72
CA LEU A 256 -3.77 -14.87 2.82
C LEU A 256 -3.09 -13.51 2.96
N GLN A 257 -2.82 -12.80 1.87
CA GLN A 257 -2.32 -11.42 1.93
C GLN A 257 -3.32 -10.50 2.64
N ARG A 258 -4.62 -10.57 2.31
CA ARG A 258 -5.66 -9.82 3.05
C ARG A 258 -5.75 -10.23 4.51
N TYR A 259 -5.59 -11.52 4.81
CA TYR A 259 -5.55 -11.98 6.20
C TYR A 259 -4.37 -11.37 6.97
N ILE A 260 -3.18 -11.37 6.38
CA ILE A 260 -1.99 -10.72 6.96
C ILE A 260 -2.18 -9.21 7.09
N ALA A 261 -2.76 -8.55 6.08
CA ALA A 261 -3.09 -7.12 6.10
C ALA A 261 -3.90 -6.74 7.35
N LYS A 262 -4.88 -7.56 7.73
CA LYS A 262 -5.64 -7.35 8.97
C LYS A 262 -4.82 -7.70 10.22
N ARG A 263 -4.13 -8.84 10.23
CA ARG A 263 -3.49 -9.37 11.45
C ARG A 263 -2.26 -8.60 11.88
N HIS A 264 -1.46 -8.09 10.95
CA HIS A 264 -0.30 -7.27 11.31
C HIS A 264 -0.74 -5.96 11.98
N LEU A 265 -1.78 -5.29 11.45
CA LEU A 265 -2.37 -4.10 12.07
C LEU A 265 -2.92 -4.39 13.47
N TYR A 266 -3.61 -5.53 13.64
CA TYR A 266 -4.13 -5.92 14.96
C TYR A 266 -3.00 -6.18 15.98
N ILE A 267 -1.91 -6.81 15.56
CA ILE A 267 -0.75 -7.02 16.45
C ILE A 267 -0.09 -5.69 16.80
N GLN A 268 0.02 -4.77 15.85
CA GLN A 268 0.57 -3.45 16.10
C GLN A 268 -0.31 -2.63 17.06
N TYR A 269 -1.63 -2.70 16.89
CA TYR A 269 -2.59 -2.15 17.85
C TYR A 269 -2.36 -2.69 19.28
N LEU A 270 -2.21 -4.02 19.43
CA LEU A 270 -1.91 -4.64 20.71
C LEU A 270 -0.53 -4.21 21.26
N ASN A 271 0.47 -3.99 20.39
CA ASN A 271 1.78 -3.46 20.79
C ASN A 271 1.69 -2.04 21.36
N VAL A 272 0.89 -1.16 20.76
CA VAL A 272 0.67 0.19 21.27
C VAL A 272 -0.01 0.17 22.64
N ILE A 273 -1.03 -0.67 22.83
CA ILE A 273 -1.64 -0.84 24.17
C ILE A 273 -0.62 -1.34 25.18
N ARG A 274 0.19 -2.35 24.79
CA ARG A 274 1.22 -2.91 25.67
C ARG A 274 2.24 -1.86 26.09
N LYS A 275 2.69 -1.01 25.14
CA LYS A 275 3.60 0.12 25.37
C LYS A 275 3.07 1.04 26.45
N GLN A 276 1.82 1.51 26.30
CA GLN A 276 1.16 2.41 27.26
C GLN A 276 1.03 1.81 28.67
N LEU A 277 0.86 0.48 28.77
CA LEU A 277 0.81 -0.22 30.06
C LEU A 277 2.19 -0.35 30.73
N THR A 278 3.28 -0.38 29.95
CA THR A 278 4.65 -0.51 30.48
C THR A 278 5.34 0.82 30.77
N GLU A 279 5.02 1.89 30.02
CA GLU A 279 5.71 3.19 30.07
C GLU A 279 4.97 4.23 30.94
N LYS A 280 4.34 3.83 32.06
CA LYS A 280 3.62 4.75 33.00
C LYS A 280 4.52 5.74 33.77
N GLY A 281 5.70 6.07 33.25
CA GLY A 281 6.59 7.13 33.75
C GLY A 281 7.56 7.53 32.65
N ASP A 282 7.59 8.82 32.32
CA ASP A 282 8.37 9.51 31.29
C ASP A 282 8.00 9.31 29.81
N ASN A 283 7.32 10.34 29.31
CA ASN A 283 7.31 10.76 27.92
C ASN A 283 8.75 11.03 27.44
N ALA A 284 9.41 10.05 26.85
CA ALA A 284 10.39 10.20 25.77
C ALA A 284 11.31 8.98 25.69
N PHE A 285 10.94 7.98 24.89
CA PHE A 285 11.93 7.06 24.30
C PHE A 285 11.45 6.60 22.92
N TYR A 286 11.21 7.58 22.05
CA TYR A 286 11.11 7.38 20.61
C TYR A 286 12.52 7.21 20.05
N GLY A 287 12.77 6.07 19.42
CA GLY A 287 13.82 5.93 18.44
C GLY A 287 13.15 5.51 17.14
N ASP A 288 13.29 6.36 16.12
CA ASP A 288 12.69 6.27 14.77
C ASP A 288 12.71 4.88 14.12
N ARG A 289 13.60 3.97 14.56
CA ARG A 289 13.77 2.64 13.94
C ARG A 289 12.61 1.66 14.14
N TYR A 290 11.79 1.78 15.20
CA TYR A 290 10.77 0.75 15.48
C TYR A 290 9.45 0.96 14.71
N GLU A 291 9.00 2.20 14.58
CA GLU A 291 7.77 2.54 13.85
C GLU A 291 7.97 2.47 12.33
N HIS A 292 9.17 2.80 11.84
CA HIS A 292 9.51 2.63 10.42
C HIS A 292 9.38 1.16 9.98
N ASN A 293 9.83 0.20 10.79
CA ASN A 293 9.80 -1.21 10.40
C ASN A 293 8.36 -1.69 10.11
N TRP A 294 7.38 -1.41 10.97
CA TRP A 294 6.01 -1.90 10.73
C TRP A 294 5.32 -1.27 9.52
N LYS A 295 5.69 -0.03 9.14
CA LYS A 295 5.21 0.61 7.91
C LYS A 295 5.64 -0.17 6.67
N ASP A 296 6.81 -0.82 6.69
CA ASP A 296 7.31 -1.62 5.56
C ASP A 296 6.37 -2.77 5.18
N ILE A 297 5.70 -3.39 6.16
CA ILE A 297 4.74 -4.47 5.88
C ILE A 297 3.52 -3.90 5.15
N SER A 298 2.95 -2.80 5.66
CA SER A 298 1.84 -2.10 5.02
C SER A 298 2.24 -1.64 3.60
N ASN A 299 3.43 -1.05 3.44
CA ASN A 299 3.96 -0.59 2.16
C ASN A 299 4.10 -1.75 1.18
N TYR A 300 4.70 -2.86 1.60
CA TYR A 300 4.85 -4.04 0.76
C TYR A 300 3.50 -4.61 0.31
N ILE A 301 2.51 -4.67 1.21
CA ILE A 301 1.14 -5.10 0.88
C ILE A 301 0.50 -4.13 -0.12
N TYR A 302 0.68 -2.82 0.08
CA TYR A 302 0.08 -1.81 -0.79
C TYR A 302 0.71 -1.79 -2.18
N GLU A 303 2.02 -2.00 -2.29
CA GLU A 303 2.75 -1.99 -3.56
C GLU A 303 2.53 -3.26 -4.39
N ASN A 304 2.53 -4.43 -3.73
CA ASN A 304 2.50 -5.73 -4.42
C ASN A 304 1.13 -6.41 -4.42
N GLY A 305 0.18 -5.91 -3.63
CA GLY A 305 -1.16 -6.48 -3.52
C GLY A 305 -2.06 -6.12 -4.70
N SER A 306 -3.03 -6.98 -4.99
CA SER A 306 -4.13 -6.66 -5.92
C SER A 306 -4.96 -5.46 -5.43
N ILE A 307 -5.73 -4.83 -6.33
CA ILE A 307 -6.62 -3.70 -5.98
C ILE A 307 -7.53 -4.06 -4.79
N GLU A 308 -8.08 -5.28 -4.75
CA GLU A 308 -8.91 -5.75 -3.64
C GLU A 308 -8.14 -5.89 -2.32
N THR A 309 -6.87 -6.27 -2.37
CA THR A 309 -5.98 -6.31 -1.20
C THR A 309 -5.63 -4.90 -0.72
N LYS A 310 -5.35 -3.96 -1.63
CA LYS A 310 -5.14 -2.54 -1.31
C LYS A 310 -6.38 -1.93 -0.66
N LYS A 311 -7.57 -2.10 -1.27
CA LYS A 311 -8.87 -1.70 -0.70
C LYS A 311 -9.05 -2.26 0.71
N TYR A 312 -8.80 -3.55 0.89
CA TYR A 312 -8.96 -4.21 2.19
C TYR A 312 -8.03 -3.64 3.27
N LEU A 313 -6.77 -3.33 2.93
CA LEU A 313 -5.82 -2.68 3.83
C LEU A 313 -6.32 -1.29 4.25
N ILE A 314 -6.70 -0.45 3.28
CA ILE A 314 -7.25 0.89 3.54
C ILE A 314 -8.48 0.81 4.44
N THR A 315 -9.41 -0.13 4.17
CA THR A 315 -10.60 -0.33 5.01
C THR A 315 -10.23 -0.62 6.47
N TRP A 316 -9.21 -1.45 6.73
CA TRP A 316 -8.80 -1.75 8.11
C TRP A 316 -8.13 -0.56 8.78
N LEU A 317 -7.27 0.18 8.08
CA LEU A 317 -6.67 1.41 8.62
C LEU A 317 -7.77 2.42 9.01
N CYS A 318 -8.75 2.64 8.12
CA CYS A 318 -9.89 3.52 8.39
C CYS A 318 -10.73 3.05 9.59
N LYS A 319 -10.96 1.74 9.72
CA LYS A 319 -11.68 1.16 10.86
C LYS A 319 -11.02 1.46 12.20
N TYR A 320 -9.70 1.43 12.27
CA TYR A 320 -8.98 1.76 13.51
C TYR A 320 -9.05 3.25 13.85
N ILE A 321 -9.13 4.13 12.86
CA ILE A 321 -9.26 5.57 13.07
C ILE A 321 -10.68 5.91 13.58
N TYR A 322 -11.71 5.41 12.90
CA TYR A 322 -13.10 5.90 13.04
C TYR A 322 -14.07 4.94 13.73
N ASP A 323 -13.94 3.62 13.55
CA ASP A 323 -14.99 2.66 13.93
C ASP A 323 -14.69 1.97 15.27
N ILE A 324 -13.42 1.68 15.55
CA ILE A 324 -13.01 0.94 16.75
C ILE A 324 -12.89 1.92 17.93
N LYS A 325 -13.82 1.79 18.87
CA LYS A 325 -13.83 2.54 20.13
C LYS A 325 -12.56 2.30 20.94
N ASP A 326 -12.15 3.32 21.68
CA ASP A 326 -10.99 3.29 22.59
C ASP A 326 -9.66 2.93 21.90
N THR A 327 -9.57 3.15 20.57
CA THR A 327 -8.29 3.03 19.87
C THR A 327 -7.32 4.10 20.39
N PRO A 328 -6.11 3.72 20.85
CA PRO A 328 -5.11 4.67 21.34
C PRO A 328 -4.76 5.74 20.30
N SER A 329 -4.57 6.99 20.75
CA SER A 329 -4.19 8.13 19.87
C SER A 329 -2.98 7.80 19.01
N ASP A 330 -1.90 7.28 19.62
CA ASP A 330 -0.67 6.94 18.91
C ASP A 330 -0.89 5.94 17.77
N PHE A 331 -1.86 5.02 17.93
CA PHE A 331 -2.19 4.06 16.87
C PHE A 331 -3.08 4.67 15.79
N LYS A 332 -3.93 5.65 16.13
CA LYS A 332 -4.67 6.43 15.13
C LYS A 332 -3.72 7.25 14.29
N ASP A 333 -2.79 7.96 14.93
CA ASP A 333 -1.75 8.76 14.25
C ASP A 333 -0.92 7.88 13.31
N TYR A 334 -0.53 6.68 13.76
CA TYR A 334 0.13 5.69 12.91
C TYR A 334 -0.70 5.30 11.67
N CYS A 335 -2.01 5.06 11.84
CA CYS A 335 -2.89 4.72 10.72
C CYS A 335 -3.07 5.90 9.75
N GLU A 336 -3.24 7.11 10.27
CA GLU A 336 -3.37 8.34 9.48
C GLU A 336 -2.11 8.60 8.65
N GLU A 337 -0.93 8.43 9.24
CA GLU A 337 0.35 8.61 8.55
C GLU A 337 0.52 7.60 7.39
N ILE A 338 0.13 6.34 7.60
CA ILE A 338 0.17 5.32 6.54
C ILE A 338 -0.80 5.67 5.40
N ILE A 339 -2.03 6.09 5.73
CA ILE A 339 -2.99 6.49 4.71
C ILE A 339 -2.48 7.70 3.93
N TYR A 340 -1.94 8.71 4.61
CA TYR A 340 -1.33 9.89 3.98
C TYR A 340 -0.22 9.47 3.00
N TYR A 341 0.69 8.60 3.44
CA TYR A 341 1.76 8.08 2.60
C TYR A 341 1.22 7.34 1.36
N PHE A 342 0.20 6.50 1.50
CA PHE A 342 -0.41 5.80 0.37
C PHE A 342 -1.16 6.72 -0.60
N MET A 343 -1.87 7.72 -0.08
CA MET A 343 -2.52 8.73 -0.91
C MET A 343 -1.48 9.52 -1.71
N HIS A 344 -0.43 10.01 -1.04
CA HIS A 344 0.66 10.75 -1.68
C HIS A 344 1.34 9.92 -2.76
N LYS A 345 1.66 8.64 -2.47
CA LYS A 345 2.28 7.74 -3.44
C LYS A 345 1.40 7.48 -4.66
N SER A 346 0.10 7.33 -4.45
CA SER A 346 -0.85 7.11 -5.55
C SER A 346 -1.07 8.36 -6.39
N ILE A 347 -1.06 9.56 -5.79
CA ILE A 347 -1.16 10.82 -6.53
C ILE A 347 0.12 11.07 -7.33
N LEU A 348 1.29 10.70 -6.79
CA LEU A 348 2.55 10.72 -7.53
C LEU A 348 2.49 9.84 -8.77
N SER A 349 1.97 8.61 -8.65
CA SER A 349 1.89 7.71 -9.80
C SER A 349 0.91 8.20 -10.86
N VAL A 350 -0.19 8.85 -10.45
CA VAL A 350 -1.10 9.58 -11.37
C VAL A 350 -0.36 10.69 -12.11
N TYR A 351 0.44 11.49 -11.41
CA TYR A 351 1.26 12.53 -12.05
C TYR A 351 2.27 11.95 -13.06
N GLU A 352 2.86 10.79 -12.75
CA GLU A 352 3.80 10.07 -13.62
C GLU A 352 3.13 9.39 -14.83
N GLY A 353 1.80 9.44 -14.93
CA GLY A 353 1.03 9.00 -16.11
C GLY A 353 0.13 7.79 -15.88
N GLU A 354 0.00 7.30 -14.64
CA GLU A 354 -0.98 6.25 -14.31
C GLU A 354 -2.42 6.80 -14.28
N ASN A 355 -3.39 5.90 -14.45
CA ASN A 355 -4.82 6.26 -14.50
C ASN A 355 -5.37 6.57 -13.10
N GLU A 356 -6.03 7.73 -12.97
CA GLU A 356 -6.76 8.15 -11.76
C GLU A 356 -7.80 7.13 -11.25
N GLU A 357 -8.29 6.22 -12.11
CA GLU A 357 -9.29 5.20 -11.75
C GLU A 357 -8.84 4.28 -10.63
N GLU A 358 -7.57 3.86 -10.61
CA GLU A 358 -7.09 2.98 -9.55
C GLU A 358 -7.16 3.66 -8.18
N PHE A 359 -6.76 4.95 -8.10
CA PHE A 359 -6.93 5.74 -6.88
C PHE A 359 -8.40 5.76 -6.45
N CYS A 360 -9.29 6.10 -7.37
CA CYS A 360 -10.72 6.15 -7.08
C CYS A 360 -11.24 4.79 -6.59
N GLU A 361 -10.83 3.69 -7.21
CA GLU A 361 -11.24 2.36 -6.76
C GLU A 361 -10.79 2.06 -5.33
N ILE A 362 -9.55 2.40 -4.97
CA ILE A 362 -8.97 2.09 -3.67
C ILE A 362 -9.59 2.96 -2.55
N PHE A 363 -9.73 4.26 -2.78
CA PHE A 363 -10.05 5.21 -1.70
C PHE A 363 -11.52 5.67 -1.65
N LYS A 364 -12.29 5.58 -2.73
CA LYS A 364 -13.65 6.17 -2.83
C LYS A 364 -14.62 5.69 -1.75
N LEU A 365 -14.50 4.46 -1.27
CA LEU A 365 -15.37 3.93 -0.20
C LEU A 365 -15.19 4.67 1.13
N HIS A 366 -13.98 5.15 1.42
CA HIS A 366 -13.64 5.77 2.70
C HIS A 366 -13.37 7.27 2.59
N ILE A 367 -13.22 7.82 1.37
CA ILE A 367 -12.81 9.22 1.17
C ILE A 367 -13.73 10.22 1.89
N TYR A 368 -15.02 9.93 1.97
CA TYR A 368 -16.00 10.83 2.60
C TYR A 368 -16.08 10.73 4.13
N GLN A 369 -15.29 9.84 4.75
CA GLN A 369 -15.13 9.81 6.20
C GLN A 369 -14.44 11.10 6.69
N ILE A 370 -14.80 11.55 7.89
CA ILE A 370 -14.37 12.85 8.43
C ILE A 370 -12.85 12.84 8.61
N GLY A 371 -12.10 13.47 7.70
CA GLY A 371 -10.65 13.66 7.78
C GLY A 371 -9.89 13.25 6.52
N LEU A 372 -10.26 12.13 5.87
CA LEU A 372 -9.54 11.64 4.68
C LEU A 372 -9.71 12.53 3.45
N GLU A 373 -10.91 13.08 3.25
CA GLU A 373 -11.16 14.05 2.19
C GLU A 373 -10.30 15.32 2.36
N GLU A 374 -10.08 15.74 3.60
CA GLU A 374 -9.29 16.93 3.89
C GLU A 374 -7.79 16.65 3.68
N MET A 375 -7.35 15.44 4.03
CA MET A 375 -6.01 14.93 3.73
C MET A 375 -5.74 14.92 2.23
N LEU A 376 -6.70 14.43 1.43
CA LEU A 376 -6.62 14.49 -0.04
C LEU A 376 -6.49 15.93 -0.54
N ALA A 377 -7.27 16.87 0.02
CA ALA A 377 -7.20 18.27 -0.38
C ALA A 377 -5.83 18.88 -0.08
N ASP A 378 -5.25 18.59 1.08
CA ASP A 378 -3.92 19.07 1.48
C ASP A 378 -2.81 18.50 0.57
N ILE A 379 -2.86 17.21 0.23
CA ILE A 379 -1.91 16.59 -0.72
C ILE A 379 -2.06 17.19 -2.13
N LEU A 380 -3.30 17.39 -2.60
CA LEU A 380 -3.54 17.99 -3.92
C LEU A 380 -3.00 19.43 -4.00
N CYS A 381 -3.13 20.23 -2.93
CA CYS A 381 -2.48 21.54 -2.85
C CYS A 381 -0.97 21.43 -3.07
N GLU A 382 -0.29 20.54 -2.35
CA GLU A 382 1.16 20.35 -2.44
C GLU A 382 1.60 19.95 -3.86
N PHE A 383 0.88 19.01 -4.48
CA PHE A 383 1.17 18.56 -5.84
C PHE A 383 0.96 19.65 -6.89
N VAL A 384 -0.14 20.41 -6.81
CA VAL A 384 -0.43 21.47 -7.79
C VAL A 384 0.60 22.61 -7.70
N ILE A 385 1.10 22.91 -6.50
CA ILE A 385 2.16 23.92 -6.30
C ILE A 385 3.50 23.43 -6.85
N SER A 386 3.80 22.14 -6.67
CA SER A 386 5.07 21.55 -7.10
C SER A 386 5.08 21.28 -8.61
N TYR A 387 3.92 20.97 -9.18
CA TYR A 387 3.72 20.55 -10.56
C TYR A 387 2.55 21.32 -11.18
N ASN A 388 2.81 22.55 -11.62
CA ASN A 388 1.79 23.51 -12.03
C ASN A 388 0.86 23.02 -13.17
N GLU A 389 1.32 22.09 -14.01
CA GLU A 389 0.52 21.52 -15.11
C GLU A 389 -0.38 20.36 -14.67
N PHE A 390 -0.22 19.86 -13.45
CA PHE A 390 -0.99 18.74 -12.92
C PHE A 390 -2.48 19.05 -12.85
N CYS A 391 -3.32 18.21 -13.48
CA CYS A 391 -4.77 18.40 -13.58
C CYS A 391 -5.54 17.11 -13.26
N PRO A 392 -5.69 16.77 -11.97
CA PRO A 392 -6.26 15.48 -11.54
C PRO A 392 -7.80 15.53 -11.47
N ASN A 393 -8.45 15.37 -12.62
CA ASN A 393 -9.87 15.68 -12.80
C ASN A 393 -10.80 14.81 -11.92
N LYS A 394 -10.59 13.49 -11.89
CA LYS A 394 -11.43 12.56 -11.12
C LYS A 394 -11.17 12.69 -9.62
N LEU A 395 -9.93 12.98 -9.22
CA LEU A 395 -9.59 13.24 -7.82
C LEU A 395 -10.28 14.49 -7.27
N ILE A 396 -10.34 15.57 -8.05
CA ILE A 396 -11.08 16.79 -7.66
C ILE A 396 -12.56 16.49 -7.47
N ASP A 397 -13.15 15.61 -8.29
CA ASP A 397 -14.55 15.22 -8.17
C ASP A 397 -14.87 14.45 -6.89
N LEU A 398 -13.86 13.92 -6.18
CA LEU A 398 -14.03 13.31 -4.85
C LEU A 398 -14.15 14.36 -3.72
N LEU A 399 -13.76 15.61 -3.96
CA LEU A 399 -13.79 16.68 -2.96
C LEU A 399 -15.17 17.34 -2.84
N LYS A 400 -15.60 17.60 -1.60
CA LYS A 400 -16.76 18.44 -1.29
C LYS A 400 -16.45 19.90 -1.63
N PRO A 401 -17.50 20.73 -1.86
CA PRO A 401 -17.35 22.14 -2.20
C PRO A 401 -16.41 22.92 -1.25
N LYS A 402 -16.49 22.68 0.06
CA LYS A 402 -15.63 23.36 1.06
C LYS A 402 -14.12 23.12 0.86
N ASN A 403 -13.75 21.92 0.40
CA ASN A 403 -12.36 21.56 0.16
C ASN A 403 -11.89 22.10 -1.19
N LYS A 404 -12.75 22.06 -2.21
CA LYS A 404 -12.45 22.67 -3.50
C LYS A 404 -12.21 24.19 -3.38
N SER A 405 -13.07 24.89 -2.63
CA SER A 405 -12.91 26.32 -2.37
C SER A 405 -11.65 26.63 -1.56
N TYR A 406 -11.31 25.79 -0.57
CA TYR A 406 -10.04 25.90 0.15
C TYR A 406 -8.84 25.82 -0.80
N ILE A 407 -8.73 24.78 -1.63
CA ILE A 407 -7.61 24.63 -2.59
C ILE A 407 -7.55 25.85 -3.52
N PHE A 408 -8.69 26.27 -4.06
CA PHE A 408 -8.78 27.42 -4.96
C PHE A 408 -8.22 28.69 -4.31
N MET A 409 -8.69 29.04 -3.11
CA MET A 409 -8.25 30.24 -2.39
C MET A 409 -6.78 30.12 -1.97
N TYR A 410 -6.37 28.94 -1.52
CA TYR A 410 -5.01 28.66 -1.10
C TYR A 410 -4.00 28.90 -2.23
N LEU A 411 -4.25 28.39 -3.45
CA LEU A 411 -3.33 28.55 -4.58
C LEU A 411 -3.09 30.03 -4.91
N ILE A 412 -4.14 30.83 -4.95
CA ILE A 412 -4.06 32.26 -5.29
C ILE A 412 -3.24 33.03 -4.24
N ILE A 413 -3.50 32.75 -2.96
CA ILE A 413 -2.80 33.36 -1.83
C ILE A 413 -1.34 32.91 -1.80
N TYR A 414 -1.07 31.61 -2.00
CA TYR A 414 0.27 31.04 -2.03
C TYR A 414 1.15 31.76 -3.05
N TYR A 415 0.71 31.84 -4.31
CA TYR A 415 1.48 32.49 -5.36
C TYR A 415 1.61 34.00 -5.13
N SER A 416 0.59 34.64 -4.56
CA SER A 416 0.67 36.07 -4.22
C SER A 416 1.74 36.35 -3.17
N ILE A 417 1.79 35.55 -2.10
CA ILE A 417 2.79 35.64 -1.03
C ILE A 417 4.21 35.44 -1.56
N TYR A 418 4.40 34.48 -2.48
CA TYR A 418 5.75 34.09 -2.95
C TYR A 418 6.17 34.72 -4.28
N SER A 419 5.38 35.65 -4.82
CA SER A 419 5.67 36.37 -6.06
C SER A 419 7.06 37.01 -6.11
N PHE A 420 7.62 37.40 -4.96
CA PHE A 420 8.99 37.95 -4.85
C PHE A 420 10.12 36.92 -5.04
N ARG A 421 9.85 35.61 -4.91
CA ARG A 421 10.84 34.54 -5.13
C ARG A 421 10.60 33.78 -6.42
N PHE A 422 9.33 33.48 -6.70
CA PHE A 422 8.94 32.65 -7.82
C PHE A 422 7.61 33.15 -8.39
N ASN A 423 7.56 33.38 -9.70
CA ASN A 423 6.32 33.65 -10.41
C ASN A 423 5.51 32.35 -10.53
N TRP A 424 4.19 32.47 -10.60
CA TRP A 424 3.32 31.34 -10.96
C TRP A 424 3.66 30.93 -12.39
N LYS A 425 4.50 29.92 -12.61
CA LYS A 425 5.07 29.64 -13.94
C LYS A 425 4.04 29.24 -15.01
N TYR A 426 2.97 28.58 -14.59
CA TYR A 426 1.90 28.10 -15.45
C TYR A 426 0.60 28.11 -14.65
N ILE A 427 -0.41 28.83 -15.12
CA ILE A 427 -1.71 28.94 -14.45
C ILE A 427 -2.65 27.91 -15.06
N ASN A 428 -2.85 26.79 -14.37
CA ASN A 428 -3.76 25.75 -14.82
C ASN A 428 -5.23 26.20 -14.76
N ILE A 429 -5.69 26.85 -15.84
CA ILE A 429 -7.03 27.43 -15.95
C ILE A 429 -8.12 26.35 -15.81
N GLU A 430 -7.89 25.15 -16.37
CA GLU A 430 -8.86 24.05 -16.31
C GLU A 430 -9.04 23.55 -14.88
N LEU A 431 -7.94 23.37 -14.15
CA LEU A 431 -7.96 23.03 -12.72
C LEU A 431 -8.76 24.07 -11.92
N LEU A 432 -8.42 25.36 -12.08
CA LEU A 432 -9.07 26.44 -11.34
C LEU A 432 -10.57 26.53 -11.63
N LYS A 433 -10.99 26.31 -12.88
CA LYS A 433 -12.42 26.22 -13.26
C LYS A 433 -13.13 25.09 -12.54
N ARG A 434 -12.52 23.90 -12.48
CA ARG A 434 -13.11 22.73 -11.80
C ARG A 434 -13.20 22.89 -10.30
N LEU A 435 -12.22 23.55 -9.68
CA LEU A 435 -12.24 23.83 -8.25
C LEU A 435 -13.38 24.79 -7.87
N ILE A 436 -13.72 25.77 -8.72
CA ILE A 436 -14.77 26.74 -8.42
C ILE A 436 -16.12 26.41 -9.08
N GLU A 437 -16.21 25.32 -9.84
CA GLU A 437 -17.44 24.93 -10.53
C GLU A 437 -18.60 24.79 -9.54
N LYS A 438 -19.70 25.53 -9.79
CA LYS A 438 -20.91 25.57 -8.94
C LYS A 438 -20.69 26.11 -7.52
N ILE A 439 -19.57 26.79 -7.26
CA ILE A 439 -19.29 27.47 -5.99
C ILE A 439 -19.46 28.98 -6.21
N GLU A 440 -20.38 29.60 -5.48
CA GLU A 440 -20.47 31.06 -5.42
C GLU A 440 -19.39 31.60 -4.49
N ILE A 441 -18.59 32.57 -4.95
CA ILE A 441 -17.48 33.13 -4.16
C ILE A 441 -17.92 33.67 -2.79
N ASN A 442 -19.11 34.27 -2.72
CA ASN A 442 -19.66 34.79 -1.47
C ASN A 442 -20.13 33.70 -0.48
N SER A 443 -20.22 32.44 -0.93
CA SER A 443 -20.61 31.29 -0.10
C SER A 443 -19.41 30.48 0.40
N VAL A 444 -18.18 30.91 0.12
CA VAL A 444 -16.96 30.27 0.62
C VAL A 444 -16.91 30.36 2.15
N ASP A 445 -16.74 29.21 2.79
CA ASP A 445 -16.63 29.10 4.25
C ASP A 445 -15.32 29.73 4.76
N ARG A 446 -15.42 30.98 5.25
CA ARG A 446 -14.30 31.75 5.78
C ARG A 446 -13.58 31.02 6.92
N GLU A 447 -14.32 30.52 7.91
CA GLU A 447 -13.73 29.93 9.12
C GLU A 447 -12.95 28.65 8.75
N TYR A 448 -13.51 27.84 7.85
CA TYR A 448 -12.86 26.63 7.36
C TYR A 448 -11.54 26.93 6.64
N VAL A 449 -11.56 27.85 5.67
CA VAL A 449 -10.37 28.19 4.87
C VAL A 449 -9.28 28.80 5.76
N LEU A 450 -9.63 29.73 6.65
CA LEU A 450 -8.67 30.35 7.56
C LEU A 450 -8.04 29.32 8.51
N THR A 451 -8.84 28.40 9.05
CA THR A 451 -8.33 27.32 9.91
C THR A 451 -7.31 26.45 9.18
N LYS A 452 -7.57 26.11 7.91
CA LYS A 452 -6.64 25.33 7.08
C LYS A 452 -5.37 26.10 6.75
N ILE A 453 -5.48 27.34 6.27
CA ILE A 453 -4.31 28.19 5.97
C ILE A 453 -3.45 28.39 7.23
N ASN A 454 -4.06 28.60 8.40
CA ASN A 454 -3.34 28.76 9.67
C ASN A 454 -2.58 27.52 10.14
N LYS A 455 -2.86 26.34 9.56
CA LYS A 455 -2.12 25.08 9.79
C LYS A 455 -1.14 24.74 8.67
N SER A 456 -1.10 25.54 7.61
CA SER A 456 -0.29 25.28 6.43
C SER A 456 1.10 25.93 6.50
N ASN A 457 1.95 25.59 5.54
CA ASN A 457 3.30 26.15 5.37
C ASN A 457 3.33 27.67 5.05
N ILE A 458 2.21 28.29 4.64
CA ILE A 458 2.14 29.73 4.33
C ILE A 458 1.72 30.62 5.49
N LYS A 459 1.33 30.03 6.63
CA LYS A 459 0.88 30.76 7.84
C LYS A 459 1.79 31.94 8.20
N HIS A 460 3.11 31.75 8.14
CA HIS A 460 4.10 32.73 8.58
C HIS A 460 4.14 34.03 7.75
N ARG A 461 3.49 34.06 6.59
CA ARG A 461 3.35 35.24 5.71
C ARG A 461 1.91 35.58 5.40
N PHE A 462 0.97 34.79 5.89
CA PHE A 462 -0.45 34.98 5.65
C PHE A 462 -1.04 35.99 6.64
N ASN A 463 -1.97 36.81 6.15
CA ASN A 463 -2.78 37.73 6.95
C ASN A 463 -4.26 37.53 6.56
N GLU A 464 -5.16 37.44 7.54
CA GLU A 464 -6.61 37.29 7.28
C GLU A 464 -7.16 38.36 6.34
N LYS A 465 -6.62 39.59 6.39
CA LYS A 465 -6.97 40.66 5.46
C LYS A 465 -6.76 40.28 3.99
N MET A 466 -5.79 39.41 3.68
CA MET A 466 -5.55 38.93 2.32
C MET A 466 -6.70 38.05 1.83
N PHE A 467 -7.25 37.20 2.71
CA PHE A 467 -8.42 36.39 2.39
C PHE A 467 -9.66 37.26 2.18
N ASP A 468 -9.91 38.19 3.11
CA ASP A 468 -11.05 39.09 3.03
C ASP A 468 -10.97 39.98 1.77
N ALA A 469 -9.78 40.51 1.45
CA ALA A 469 -9.53 41.25 0.22
C ALA A 469 -9.72 40.39 -1.04
N LEU A 470 -9.22 39.15 -1.05
CA LEU A 470 -9.38 38.22 -2.18
C LEU A 470 -10.87 37.98 -2.50
N ILE A 471 -11.70 37.70 -1.49
CA ILE A 471 -13.15 37.55 -1.66
C ILE A 471 -13.75 38.80 -2.29
N VAL A 472 -13.43 39.99 -1.77
CA VAL A 472 -13.92 41.27 -2.30
C VAL A 472 -13.50 41.47 -3.76
N TYR A 473 -12.23 41.27 -4.09
CA TYR A 473 -11.72 41.46 -5.45
C TYR A 473 -12.34 40.49 -6.45
N LEU A 474 -12.55 39.22 -6.05
CA LEU A 474 -13.18 38.23 -6.92
C LEU A 474 -14.67 38.53 -7.15
N SER A 475 -15.36 39.13 -6.18
CA SER A 475 -16.78 39.51 -6.29
C SER A 475 -17.04 40.84 -7.01
N LYS A 476 -16.12 41.80 -6.98
CA LYS A 476 -16.23 43.07 -7.72
C LYS A 476 -16.17 42.87 -9.25
N GLU A 477 -16.71 43.81 -10.03
CA GLU A 477 -16.56 43.83 -11.49
C GLU A 477 -15.08 44.07 -11.89
N LEU A 478 -14.59 43.42 -12.95
CA LEU A 478 -13.25 43.65 -13.47
C LEU A 478 -13.13 45.02 -14.17
N THR A 479 -12.47 45.98 -13.51
CA THR A 479 -12.21 47.34 -14.00
C THR A 479 -10.73 47.72 -13.88
N GLY A 480 -10.29 48.77 -14.58
CA GLY A 480 -8.92 49.28 -14.44
C GLY A 480 -8.65 49.85 -13.04
N GLU A 481 -9.66 50.51 -12.46
CA GLU A 481 -9.64 51.01 -11.08
C GLU A 481 -9.41 49.88 -10.08
N LEU A 482 -10.11 48.74 -10.22
CA LEU A 482 -9.93 47.59 -9.35
C LEU A 482 -8.52 47.02 -9.46
N LEU A 483 -7.98 46.86 -10.67
CA LEU A 483 -6.62 46.35 -10.85
C LEU A 483 -5.57 47.31 -10.26
N THR A 484 -5.83 48.62 -10.31
CA THR A 484 -4.98 49.63 -9.69
C THR A 484 -5.07 49.57 -8.17
N GLU A 485 -6.29 49.47 -7.60
CA GLU A 485 -6.54 49.26 -6.17
C GLU A 485 -5.77 48.04 -5.64
N ILE A 486 -5.87 46.90 -6.33
CA ILE A 486 -5.17 45.66 -5.93
C ILE A 486 -3.65 45.83 -5.99
N ALA A 487 -3.14 46.49 -7.03
CA ALA A 487 -1.71 46.72 -7.20
C ALA A 487 -1.14 47.68 -6.14
N GLU A 488 -1.94 48.63 -5.65
CA GLU A 488 -1.55 49.57 -4.60
C GLU A 488 -1.64 48.96 -3.18
N GLU A 489 -2.64 48.11 -2.93
CA GLU A 489 -2.81 47.45 -1.63
C GLU A 489 -1.79 46.33 -1.39
N GLU A 490 -1.28 45.71 -2.46
CA GLU A 490 -0.27 44.62 -2.44
C GLU A 490 -0.64 43.42 -1.54
N LEU A 491 -1.92 43.27 -1.18
CA LEU A 491 -2.43 42.15 -0.38
C LEU A 491 -2.53 40.85 -1.20
N VAL A 492 -2.85 40.96 -2.48
CA VAL A 492 -2.93 39.84 -3.42
C VAL A 492 -2.38 40.33 -4.76
N ASN A 493 -1.76 39.45 -5.53
CA ASN A 493 -1.13 39.86 -6.78
C ASN A 493 -2.19 40.18 -7.86
N ALA A 494 -2.19 41.42 -8.35
CA ALA A 494 -3.14 41.93 -9.33
C ALA A 494 -3.15 41.13 -10.65
N TYR A 495 -2.00 40.59 -11.08
CA TYR A 495 -1.87 39.82 -12.31
C TYR A 495 -2.59 38.46 -12.22
N TYR A 496 -2.46 37.79 -11.07
CA TYR A 496 -3.17 36.53 -10.83
C TYR A 496 -4.68 36.77 -10.73
N ILE A 497 -5.12 37.83 -10.06
CA ILE A 497 -6.54 38.20 -10.02
C ILE A 497 -7.09 38.47 -11.42
N PHE A 498 -6.37 39.22 -12.24
CA PHE A 498 -6.74 39.46 -13.63
C PHE A 498 -6.88 38.14 -14.41
N ALA A 499 -5.89 37.24 -14.31
CA ALA A 499 -5.92 35.95 -14.98
C ALA A 499 -7.13 35.11 -14.55
N ILE A 500 -7.42 35.05 -13.24
CA ILE A 500 -8.57 34.32 -12.70
C ILE A 500 -9.88 34.92 -13.19
N LYS A 501 -10.07 36.24 -13.07
CA LYS A 501 -11.33 36.88 -13.46
C LYS A 501 -11.57 36.76 -14.96
N THR A 502 -10.55 36.87 -15.79
CA THR A 502 -10.68 36.78 -17.26
C THR A 502 -10.79 35.35 -17.78
N CYS A 503 -10.02 34.41 -17.22
CA CYS A 503 -9.89 33.06 -17.77
C CYS A 503 -10.75 32.03 -17.04
N VAL A 504 -10.96 32.18 -15.73
CA VAL A 504 -11.78 31.26 -14.92
C VAL A 504 -13.22 31.75 -14.88
N PHE A 505 -13.46 33.02 -14.53
CA PHE A 505 -14.82 33.60 -14.47
C PHE A 505 -15.30 34.21 -15.80
N TYR A 506 -14.46 34.19 -16.83
CA TYR A 506 -14.79 34.67 -18.17
C TYR A 506 -15.30 36.13 -18.21
N GLN A 507 -14.82 36.97 -17.27
CA GLN A 507 -15.17 38.39 -17.22
C GLN A 507 -14.32 39.18 -18.24
N GLY A 508 -14.96 40.08 -18.97
CA GLY A 508 -14.27 41.08 -19.79
C GLY A 508 -13.99 42.35 -19.00
N LEU A 509 -12.94 43.08 -19.36
CA LEU A 509 -12.68 44.40 -18.76
C LEU A 509 -13.76 45.40 -19.20
N ALA A 510 -14.44 46.01 -18.23
CA ALA A 510 -15.54 46.95 -18.44
C ALA A 510 -15.09 48.19 -19.24
N TYR A 511 -15.80 48.48 -20.34
CA TYR A 511 -15.37 49.44 -21.37
C TYR A 511 -15.25 50.90 -20.88
N TYR A 512 -16.04 51.31 -19.89
CA TYR A 512 -16.15 52.71 -19.46
C TYR A 512 -15.23 53.09 -18.28
N LYS A 513 -14.52 52.14 -17.66
CA LYS A 513 -13.74 52.34 -16.42
C LYS A 513 -12.24 51.99 -16.57
N GLU A 514 -11.69 52.10 -17.78
CA GLU A 514 -10.29 51.75 -18.03
C GLU A 514 -9.35 52.92 -17.63
N THR A 515 -9.15 53.09 -16.33
CA THR A 515 -8.15 53.99 -15.73
C THR A 515 -7.07 53.12 -15.09
N MET A 516 -5.96 52.91 -15.80
CA MET A 516 -4.76 52.26 -15.27
C MET A 516 -3.52 53.07 -15.61
N PRO A 517 -2.57 53.24 -14.66
CA PRO A 517 -1.28 53.88 -14.93
C PRO A 517 -0.49 53.17 -16.04
N LEU A 518 0.32 53.92 -16.79
CA LEU A 518 1.17 53.36 -17.85
C LEU A 518 2.14 52.28 -17.32
N LYS A 519 2.63 52.48 -16.10
CA LYS A 519 3.49 51.50 -15.40
C LYS A 519 2.78 50.14 -15.30
N LEU A 520 1.60 50.13 -14.70
CA LEU A 520 0.81 48.91 -14.50
C LEU A 520 0.41 48.25 -15.82
N LYS A 521 0.02 49.03 -16.83
CA LYS A 521 -0.25 48.52 -18.19
C LYS A 521 0.95 47.79 -18.78
N THR A 522 2.15 48.33 -18.59
CA THR A 522 3.39 47.73 -19.07
C THR A 522 3.67 46.41 -18.36
N GLU A 523 3.53 46.38 -17.04
CA GLU A 523 3.71 45.17 -16.23
C GLU A 523 2.71 44.06 -16.62
N PHE A 524 1.46 44.41 -16.94
CA PHE A 524 0.49 43.45 -17.48
C PHE A 524 0.93 42.82 -18.81
N ILE A 525 1.49 43.60 -19.73
CA ILE A 525 2.00 43.05 -21.00
C ILE A 525 3.20 42.13 -20.75
N CYS A 526 4.10 42.51 -19.84
CA CYS A 526 5.22 41.66 -19.43
C CYS A 526 4.72 40.33 -18.84
N PHE A 527 3.79 40.39 -17.88
CA PHE A 527 3.17 39.20 -17.30
C PHE A 527 2.53 38.31 -18.36
N LEU A 528 1.68 38.86 -19.23
CA LEU A 528 1.00 38.09 -20.27
C LEU A 528 1.97 37.47 -21.29
N SER A 529 3.13 38.09 -21.52
CA SER A 529 4.15 37.55 -22.42
C SER A 529 4.83 36.28 -21.90
N GLU A 530 4.75 36.01 -20.59
CA GLU A 530 5.28 34.82 -19.95
C GLU A 530 4.26 33.66 -19.88
N HIS A 531 2.98 33.92 -20.19
CA HIS A 531 1.86 33.03 -19.91
C HIS A 531 1.05 32.63 -21.15
N ASN A 532 1.57 31.67 -21.92
CA ASN A 532 0.94 31.20 -23.15
C ASN A 532 -0.48 30.63 -22.95
N GLU A 533 -0.73 29.95 -21.83
CA GLU A 533 -2.00 29.34 -21.47
C GLU A 533 -3.14 30.35 -21.27
N ILE A 534 -2.79 31.61 -20.97
CA ILE A 534 -3.72 32.72 -20.76
C ILE A 534 -4.04 33.42 -22.10
N LEU A 535 -3.08 33.52 -23.02
CA LEU A 535 -3.20 34.24 -24.29
C LEU A 535 -4.27 33.67 -25.24
N ASN A 536 -4.65 32.40 -25.06
CA ASN A 536 -5.71 31.78 -25.83
C ASN A 536 -7.11 32.32 -25.49
N ASN A 537 -7.30 33.00 -24.36
CA ASN A 537 -8.57 33.52 -23.92
C ASN A 537 -9.00 34.79 -24.70
N GLU A 538 -10.25 34.82 -25.18
CA GLU A 538 -10.79 35.93 -25.98
C GLU A 538 -10.86 37.27 -25.24
N ASN A 539 -11.15 37.27 -23.94
CA ASN A 539 -11.17 38.52 -23.15
C ASN A 539 -9.76 39.07 -22.95
N VAL A 540 -8.76 38.19 -22.79
CA VAL A 540 -7.34 38.58 -22.72
C VAL A 540 -6.87 39.16 -24.05
N LYS A 541 -7.18 38.51 -25.18
CA LYS A 541 -6.85 39.06 -26.52
C LYS A 541 -7.46 40.45 -26.73
N LYS A 542 -8.74 40.62 -26.37
CA LYS A 542 -9.41 41.94 -26.44
C LYS A 542 -8.73 42.98 -25.55
N PHE A 543 -8.28 42.59 -24.36
CA PHE A 543 -7.55 43.47 -23.46
C PHE A 543 -6.20 43.89 -24.05
N ILE A 544 -5.40 42.94 -24.55
CA ILE A 544 -4.11 43.21 -25.20
C ILE A 544 -4.30 44.15 -26.41
N LEU A 545 -5.27 43.85 -27.28
CA LEU A 545 -5.58 44.69 -28.45
C LEU A 545 -5.90 46.14 -28.03
N ARG A 546 -6.68 46.32 -26.96
CA ARG A 546 -7.00 47.67 -26.44
C ARG A 546 -5.76 48.38 -25.92
N LEU A 547 -4.95 47.72 -25.11
CA LEU A 547 -3.71 48.32 -24.60
C LEU A 547 -2.79 48.72 -25.75
N SER A 548 -2.65 47.84 -26.74
CA SER A 548 -1.81 48.06 -27.91
C SER A 548 -2.25 49.30 -28.71
N TRP A 549 -3.54 49.42 -29.06
CA TRP A 549 -4.04 50.52 -29.89
C TRP A 549 -4.26 51.83 -29.14
N LYS A 550 -4.71 51.77 -27.88
CA LYS A 550 -5.03 53.00 -27.13
C LYS A 550 -3.83 53.59 -26.40
N THR A 551 -2.88 52.76 -26.00
CA THR A 551 -1.73 53.16 -25.17
C THR A 551 -0.41 53.01 -25.92
N PHE A 552 0.01 51.78 -26.23
CA PHE A 552 1.40 51.50 -26.64
C PHE A 552 1.75 51.96 -28.05
N SER A 553 0.83 51.88 -29.01
CA SER A 553 1.05 52.37 -30.38
C SER A 553 1.21 53.89 -30.48
N LYS A 554 0.91 54.64 -29.42
CA LYS A 554 1.08 56.09 -29.35
C LYS A 554 2.34 56.51 -28.58
N LEU A 555 3.15 55.54 -28.16
CA LEU A 555 4.41 55.83 -27.46
C LEU A 555 5.53 55.98 -28.48
N ASP A 556 6.35 57.00 -28.28
CA ASP A 556 7.53 57.26 -29.11
C ASP A 556 8.75 56.41 -28.67
N GLU A 557 8.72 55.88 -27.44
CA GLU A 557 9.80 55.10 -26.83
C GLU A 557 9.29 53.83 -26.13
N VAL A 558 10.14 52.81 -26.00
CA VAL A 558 9.84 51.62 -25.18
C VAL A 558 9.85 52.00 -23.70
N PRO A 559 8.80 51.68 -22.92
CA PRO A 559 8.82 51.90 -21.48
C PRO A 559 10.02 51.22 -20.80
N GLU A 560 10.71 51.92 -19.90
CA GLU A 560 11.95 51.45 -19.26
C GLU A 560 11.78 50.11 -18.51
N ILE A 561 10.62 49.90 -17.89
CA ILE A 561 10.29 48.68 -17.13
C ILE A 561 9.78 47.53 -18.02
N MET A 562 9.67 47.72 -19.33
CA MET A 562 9.20 46.68 -20.25
C MET A 562 10.25 45.57 -20.36
N LEU A 563 9.81 44.32 -20.20
CA LEU A 563 10.68 43.16 -20.31
C LEU A 563 11.21 43.06 -21.75
N ASN A 564 12.52 42.93 -21.89
CA ASN A 564 13.20 42.80 -23.18
C ASN A 564 13.01 41.39 -23.76
N SER A 565 11.79 41.06 -24.18
CA SER A 565 11.50 39.85 -24.97
C SER A 565 10.77 40.18 -26.25
N PHE A 566 11.00 39.33 -27.26
CA PHE A 566 10.30 39.44 -28.54
C PHE A 566 8.77 39.34 -28.37
N LYS A 567 8.28 38.48 -27.47
CA LYS A 567 6.85 38.35 -27.14
C LYS A 567 6.27 39.63 -26.54
N THR A 568 6.95 40.24 -25.57
CA THR A 568 6.49 41.48 -24.93
C THR A 568 6.33 42.60 -25.97
N LEU A 569 7.30 42.74 -26.89
CA LEU A 569 7.24 43.72 -27.97
C LEU A 569 6.10 43.45 -28.96
N LEU A 570 5.87 42.17 -29.32
CA LEU A 570 4.75 41.76 -30.17
C LEU A 570 3.39 42.10 -29.54
N LEU A 571 3.20 41.77 -28.26
CA LEU A 571 1.96 42.05 -27.54
C LEU A 571 1.71 43.55 -27.32
N ALA A 572 2.77 44.32 -27.01
CA ALA A 572 2.68 45.77 -26.87
C ALA A 572 2.37 46.46 -28.20
N ASN A 573 2.95 45.96 -29.31
CA ASN A 573 2.76 46.49 -30.66
C ASN A 573 3.13 48.00 -30.78
N ILE A 574 4.26 48.39 -30.18
CA ILE A 574 4.79 49.76 -30.23
C ILE A 574 5.18 50.11 -31.68
N GLU A 575 4.88 51.35 -32.11
CA GLU A 575 5.27 51.85 -33.43
C GLU A 575 6.79 52.12 -33.46
N ILE A 576 7.46 51.76 -34.57
CA ILE A 576 8.91 51.93 -34.69
C ILE A 576 9.19 53.12 -35.60
N GLU A 577 9.71 54.20 -35.02
CA GLU A 577 10.17 55.38 -35.74
C GLU A 577 11.70 55.42 -35.92
N LYS A 578 12.22 56.36 -36.71
CA LYS A 578 13.66 56.48 -36.95
C LYS A 578 14.43 56.86 -35.67
N SER A 579 13.85 57.76 -34.86
CA SER A 579 14.33 58.20 -33.54
C SER A 579 14.55 57.04 -32.57
N PHE A 580 13.73 56.00 -32.67
CA PHE A 580 13.82 54.77 -31.86
C PHE A 580 15.20 54.09 -31.97
N PHE A 581 15.83 54.14 -33.15
CA PHE A 581 17.16 53.55 -33.39
C PHE A 581 18.32 54.54 -33.19
N GLU A 582 18.01 55.78 -32.85
CA GLU A 582 19.00 56.81 -32.53
C GLU A 582 19.34 56.82 -31.04
N ASP A 583 18.43 56.33 -30.16
CA ASP A 583 18.63 56.09 -28.73
C ASP A 583 19.71 55.03 -28.45
N ASP A 584 20.72 55.40 -27.67
CA ASP A 584 21.82 54.52 -27.28
C ASP A 584 21.36 53.33 -26.40
N ARG A 585 20.25 53.47 -25.64
CA ARG A 585 19.65 52.35 -24.88
C ARG A 585 19.22 51.21 -25.80
N VAL A 586 18.64 51.54 -26.96
CA VAL A 586 18.20 50.56 -27.97
C VAL A 586 19.39 49.87 -28.63
N LYS A 587 20.51 50.58 -28.83
CA LYS A 587 21.75 50.04 -29.42
C LYS A 587 22.51 49.08 -28.50
N TYR A 588 22.45 49.26 -27.18
CA TYR A 588 23.26 48.48 -26.23
C TYR A 588 22.47 47.44 -25.42
N ILE A 589 21.21 47.69 -25.03
CA ILE A 589 20.46 46.84 -24.10
C ILE A 589 19.55 45.83 -24.82
N TYR A 590 19.07 46.15 -26.02
CA TYR A 590 17.94 45.45 -26.65
C TYR A 590 18.24 44.69 -27.95
N THR A 591 19.50 44.59 -28.36
CA THR A 591 19.89 44.21 -29.73
C THR A 591 19.19 42.97 -30.28
N ASN A 592 19.16 41.83 -29.56
CA ASN A 592 18.62 40.58 -30.10
C ASN A 592 17.10 40.58 -30.36
N ASN A 593 16.27 41.01 -29.40
CA ASN A 593 14.82 40.92 -29.53
C ASN A 593 14.22 42.07 -30.34
N ILE A 594 14.81 43.27 -30.26
CA ILE A 594 14.39 44.41 -31.09
C ILE A 594 14.72 44.15 -32.56
N GLY A 595 15.83 43.49 -32.89
CA GLY A 595 16.11 43.11 -34.29
C GLY A 595 15.04 42.18 -34.88
N LYS A 596 14.60 41.16 -34.13
CA LYS A 596 13.48 40.28 -34.52
C LYS A 596 12.18 41.09 -34.73
N TYR A 597 11.84 41.96 -33.78
CA TYR A 597 10.64 42.81 -33.85
C TYR A 597 10.69 43.83 -35.01
N ALA A 598 11.84 44.47 -35.22
CA ALA A 598 12.08 45.39 -36.31
C ALA A 598 11.90 44.69 -37.67
N LEU A 599 12.40 43.44 -37.81
CA LEU A 599 12.19 42.64 -39.01
C LEU A 599 10.70 42.39 -39.30
N VAL A 600 9.91 42.04 -38.27
CA VAL A 600 8.44 41.87 -38.41
C VAL A 600 7.76 43.17 -38.87
N LYS A 601 8.29 44.34 -38.47
CA LYS A 601 7.79 45.68 -38.81
C LYS A 601 8.39 46.31 -40.07
N VAL A 602 9.19 45.57 -40.85
CA VAL A 602 9.76 46.08 -42.11
C VAL A 602 8.66 46.49 -43.09
N SER A 603 8.82 47.67 -43.66
CA SER A 603 7.94 48.29 -44.63
C SER A 603 8.75 49.12 -45.63
N ASP A 604 8.11 49.57 -46.71
CA ASP A 604 8.79 50.42 -47.70
C ASP A 604 9.28 51.77 -47.14
N LYS A 605 8.69 52.23 -46.03
CA LYS A 605 9.04 53.50 -45.36
C LYS A 605 10.33 53.41 -44.54
N ASN A 606 10.58 52.26 -43.90
CA ASN A 606 11.69 52.09 -42.94
C ASN A 606 12.83 51.20 -43.45
N LYS A 607 12.66 50.52 -44.59
CA LYS A 607 13.69 49.63 -45.17
C LYS A 607 15.06 50.28 -45.41
N GLN A 608 15.11 51.61 -45.58
CA GLN A 608 16.33 52.37 -45.86
C GLN A 608 17.06 52.89 -44.60
N TRP A 609 16.52 52.67 -43.40
CA TRP A 609 17.13 53.17 -42.17
C TRP A 609 18.40 52.37 -41.81
N LEU A 610 19.57 53.01 -41.93
CA LEU A 610 20.89 52.40 -41.71
C LEU A 610 21.01 51.68 -40.35
N ASN A 611 20.62 52.32 -39.25
CA ASN A 611 20.74 51.72 -37.91
C ASN A 611 19.84 50.49 -37.74
N MET A 612 18.60 50.52 -38.26
CA MET A 612 17.68 49.38 -38.24
C MET A 612 18.25 48.21 -39.05
N ARG A 613 18.83 48.49 -40.23
CA ARG A 613 19.47 47.51 -41.10
C ARG A 613 20.62 46.80 -40.40
N GLU A 614 21.53 47.56 -39.78
CA GLU A 614 22.68 47.01 -39.06
C GLU A 614 22.26 46.15 -37.86
N ILE A 615 21.25 46.57 -37.10
CA ILE A 615 20.72 45.79 -35.97
C ILE A 615 20.11 44.47 -36.47
N ILE A 616 19.22 44.51 -37.47
CA ILE A 616 18.60 43.30 -38.03
C ILE A 616 19.68 42.35 -38.58
N LYS A 617 20.67 42.87 -39.32
CA LYS A 617 21.79 42.11 -39.86
C LYS A 617 22.56 41.38 -38.77
N LYS A 618 22.98 42.11 -37.73
CA LYS A 618 23.76 41.58 -36.62
C LYS A 618 23.03 40.47 -35.88
N VAL A 619 21.74 40.67 -35.60
CA VAL A 619 20.90 39.68 -34.90
C VAL A 619 20.69 38.44 -35.74
N TYR A 620 20.39 38.59 -37.03
CA TYR A 620 20.22 37.46 -37.92
C TYR A 620 21.53 36.63 -38.02
N ILE A 621 22.68 37.27 -38.27
CA ILE A 621 23.98 36.58 -38.32
C ILE A 621 24.26 35.85 -37.00
N SER A 622 23.96 36.47 -35.86
CA SER A 622 24.14 35.84 -34.55
C SER A 622 23.25 34.62 -34.30
N SER A 623 22.12 34.49 -35.03
CA SER A 623 21.22 33.33 -34.90
C SER A 623 21.79 32.05 -35.52
N ASN A 624 22.73 32.18 -36.47
CA ASN A 624 23.33 31.06 -37.20
C ASN A 624 22.31 30.09 -37.84
N SER A 625 21.15 30.62 -38.25
CA SER A 625 20.07 29.88 -38.91
C SER A 625 19.96 30.26 -40.38
N SER A 626 19.38 29.40 -41.21
CA SER A 626 18.97 29.80 -42.57
C SER A 626 17.86 30.85 -42.52
N VAL A 627 17.65 31.60 -43.62
CA VAL A 627 16.61 32.63 -43.72
C VAL A 627 15.23 32.01 -43.45
N GLU A 628 14.96 30.84 -44.02
CA GLU A 628 13.71 30.10 -43.84
C GLU A 628 13.50 29.64 -42.40
N GLU A 629 14.53 29.08 -41.75
CA GLU A 629 14.43 28.64 -40.35
C GLU A 629 14.24 29.80 -39.39
N TYR A 630 14.94 30.92 -39.62
CA TYR A 630 14.83 32.12 -38.79
C TYR A 630 13.44 32.77 -38.87
N ILE A 631 12.87 32.88 -40.08
CA ILE A 631 11.50 33.37 -40.26
C ILE A 631 10.49 32.41 -39.62
N LYS A 632 10.72 31.10 -39.72
CA LYS A 632 9.86 30.10 -39.09
C LYS A 632 9.88 30.19 -37.57
N GLU A 633 11.05 30.42 -36.95
CA GLU A 633 11.17 30.65 -35.50
C GLU A 633 10.35 31.88 -35.06
N ILE A 634 10.49 32.99 -35.78
CA ILE A 634 9.73 34.23 -35.54
C ILE A 634 8.22 33.99 -35.69
N GLU A 635 7.82 33.23 -36.72
CA GLU A 635 6.42 32.88 -36.95
C GLU A 635 5.84 32.05 -35.80
N VAL A 636 6.56 31.04 -35.30
CA VAL A 636 6.11 30.21 -34.18
C VAL A 636 5.82 31.08 -32.95
N ILE A 637 6.76 31.95 -32.57
CA ILE A 637 6.58 32.83 -31.42
C ILE A 637 5.44 33.84 -31.64
N SER A 638 5.30 34.38 -32.85
CA SER A 638 4.21 35.31 -33.19
C SER A 638 2.83 34.64 -33.10
N ASN A 639 2.74 33.38 -33.56
CA ASN A 639 1.52 32.59 -33.47
C ASN A 639 1.15 32.26 -32.01
N GLU A 640 2.13 32.01 -31.13
CA GLU A 640 1.89 31.86 -29.68
C GLU A 640 1.27 33.12 -29.06
N CYS A 641 1.61 34.30 -29.58
CA CYS A 641 1.01 35.58 -29.19
C CYS A 641 -0.38 35.83 -29.82
N GLY A 642 -0.91 34.90 -30.62
CA GLY A 642 -2.15 35.08 -31.37
C GLY A 642 -2.04 36.07 -32.54
N LEU A 643 -0.81 36.40 -32.96
CA LEU A 643 -0.53 37.35 -34.04
C LEU A 643 -0.01 36.59 -35.27
N GLN A 644 -0.90 36.34 -36.23
CA GLN A 644 -0.50 35.69 -37.48
C GLN A 644 0.26 36.67 -38.38
N ILE A 645 1.47 36.28 -38.80
CA ILE A 645 2.25 37.03 -39.79
C ILE A 645 1.74 36.64 -41.19
N PRO A 646 1.15 37.56 -41.98
CA PRO A 646 0.64 37.24 -43.31
C PRO A 646 1.76 36.81 -44.27
N TYR A 647 1.43 35.95 -45.25
CA TYR A 647 2.39 35.47 -46.26
C TYR A 647 3.18 36.61 -46.94
N VAL A 648 2.48 37.69 -47.30
CA VAL A 648 3.09 38.89 -47.91
C VAL A 648 4.17 39.51 -47.02
N GLN A 649 3.95 39.54 -45.71
CA GLN A 649 4.92 40.10 -44.78
C GLN A 649 6.12 39.16 -44.61
N LYS A 650 5.91 37.84 -44.63
CA LYS A 650 7.02 36.86 -44.61
C LYS A 650 7.92 36.99 -45.83
N GLU A 651 7.35 37.15 -47.03
CA GLU A 651 8.11 37.37 -48.25
C GLU A 651 8.89 38.70 -48.21
N LYS A 652 8.31 39.75 -47.63
CA LYS A 652 9.03 41.01 -47.39
C LYS A 652 10.21 40.82 -46.44
N MET A 653 10.03 40.10 -45.33
CA MET A 653 11.09 39.77 -44.38
C MET A 653 12.21 38.98 -45.07
N LYS A 654 11.85 37.96 -45.87
CA LYS A 654 12.79 37.13 -46.63
C LYS A 654 13.63 37.96 -47.59
N LYS A 655 12.96 38.78 -48.42
CA LYS A 655 13.64 39.67 -49.36
C LYS A 655 14.56 40.66 -48.63
N TYR A 656 14.10 41.23 -47.53
CA TYR A 656 14.88 42.16 -46.73
C TYR A 656 16.15 41.50 -46.16
N LEU A 657 16.06 40.30 -45.60
CA LEU A 657 17.24 39.58 -45.09
C LEU A 657 18.26 39.29 -46.21
N LEU A 658 17.80 38.89 -47.40
CA LEU A 658 18.67 38.66 -48.56
C LEU A 658 19.35 39.94 -49.10
N GLU A 659 18.69 41.10 -48.97
CA GLU A 659 19.26 42.40 -49.37
C GLU A 659 20.26 42.96 -48.34
N VAL A 660 20.17 42.50 -47.09
CA VAL A 660 20.93 43.04 -45.95
C VAL A 660 22.16 42.18 -45.63
N LEU A 661 22.14 40.89 -45.95
CA LEU A 661 23.31 40.01 -45.93
C LEU A 661 24.38 40.50 -46.90
#